data_AF-A0A1G8QGY4-F1
#
_entry.id   AF-A0A1G8QGY4-F1
#
_cell.length_a   1.000
_cell.length_b   1.000
_cell.length_c   1.000
_cell.angle_alpha   90.00
_cell.angle_beta   90.00
_cell.angle_gamma   90.00
#
_symmetry.space_group_name_H-M   'P 1'
#
loop_
_entity.id
_entity.type
_entity.pdbx_description
1 polymer ?
#
loop_
_entity_poly.entity_id
_entity_poly.type
_entity_poly.pdbx_seq_one_letter_code
_entity_poly.pdbx_strand_id
1 'polypeptide(L)'
;MGLSTWHRRLMAVTATALTVAVAATAGPVLSAEAATATSGKAQVATTPHPGAPRELIGALHEHSGYSDGWPGSRPADYFASGRDKHDLNFVGSSEHTSNVNAPYVFNEECLDPRVAPSCQNADPVNPLDALRKWDAELEQARAATDPAKDFVGFRGFEWTSDRMGHINVYFSRENSLPETDGGTIAMDRFYDWLTTTGKDGLAVFNHPGDKTLCGPLRCDVRSDLGFGWEDFKYFPEADDQMAGIEVFNGGGDFGTPPGHNAPPEGWYARALDKGWHVGAIGAEDNGHDRTDDWGGSQYAKTVVLARANTEKDIKRAMADRRFYAVLDNALRLDFTIDGHGMGERVRTNGKSPLAIDAHVRGSSTPLQLELVSNGGQVVAGATGDRLNVSLKAADDTWYFLRVRRDGRPVAYSSPIWVNDRQQASAPNAPKSDLSTTGGRWLAGDLNVHSCFSSDVYCAGTDDAGEADPFRAGVDVRSRFAEAGGRGLDYLAISDDDDVRSASARGSGGHGVLAIPGYEDHVNGVAHVLGVKELLDNGDGSAAAINALAADARAKGGVFQIDHPGSKITKPFAGCDASTLTWGYGFDVRPDTIEVWNPASSIRAAEDYLDCWLQRGARVALTGGSDARTQYGQPQGAGYPTTWVLARDRSAGAVLEALRAGRTSVSALPPSVGGRPLVIEAKRGGRFVPVIGDDVRPGEKLRVRSLDPLTDGSLRVLANGRTLLDQHLTRDGAIEFTAPAEQGWLRAELRLGNDLLEQTPLCGPIDAAVNLCPYDAAMVAMTSPVYVR
;
A
#
# COMPACT_ATOMS: atom_id res chain seq x y z
N MET A 1 -20.57 -12.17 0.80
CA MET A 1 -21.76 -12.99 1.14
C MET A 1 -21.37 -14.13 2.08
N GLY A 2 -21.92 -14.14 3.31
CA GLY A 2 -21.95 -15.27 4.27
C GLY A 2 -20.78 -15.33 5.28
N LEU A 3 -20.89 -14.82 6.51
CA LEU A 3 -21.64 -15.30 7.71
C LEU A 3 -20.83 -16.28 8.60
N SER A 4 -20.56 -15.83 9.84
CA SER A 4 -20.36 -16.68 11.02
C SER A 4 -21.18 -16.10 12.18
N THR A 5 -22.38 -16.64 12.40
CA THR A 5 -23.24 -16.34 13.54
C THR A 5 -23.23 -17.52 14.51
N TRP A 6 -22.98 -17.26 15.80
CA TRP A 6 -23.33 -18.20 16.87
C TRP A 6 -24.13 -17.51 17.98
N HIS A 7 -25.43 -17.80 17.96
CA HIS A 7 -26.35 -18.06 19.07
C HIS A 7 -26.52 -17.02 20.20
N ARG A 8 -27.54 -16.15 20.05
CA ARG A 8 -28.31 -15.59 21.18
C ARG A 8 -29.71 -16.23 21.23
N ARG A 9 -30.03 -16.84 22.38
CA ARG A 9 -31.42 -17.20 22.73
C ARG A 9 -32.19 -15.92 23.08
N LEU A 10 -33.31 -15.71 22.40
CA LEU A 10 -34.31 -14.69 22.74
C LEU A 10 -34.88 -14.93 24.15
N MET A 11 -34.89 -13.88 24.96
CA MET A 11 -36.02 -13.60 25.84
C MET A 11 -36.47 -12.17 25.59
N ALA A 12 -37.62 -12.04 24.95
CA ALA A 12 -38.36 -10.80 24.83
C ALA A 12 -38.98 -10.47 26.19
N VAL A 13 -38.75 -9.26 26.69
CA VAL A 13 -39.66 -8.61 27.64
C VAL A 13 -39.88 -7.17 27.16
N THR A 14 -41.14 -6.93 26.82
CA THR A 14 -41.75 -5.66 26.44
C THR A 14 -41.53 -4.58 27.49
N ALA A 15 -41.08 -3.41 27.03
CA ALA A 15 -41.08 -2.18 27.81
C ALA A 15 -42.51 -1.65 27.98
N THR A 16 -42.89 -1.37 29.24
CA THR A 16 -44.02 -0.49 29.56
C THR A 16 -43.48 0.59 30.49
N ALA A 17 -43.41 1.82 29.97
CA ALA A 17 -43.07 3.00 30.73
C ALA A 17 -44.18 3.34 31.72
N LEU A 18 -43.82 3.62 32.97
CA LEU A 18 -44.67 4.35 33.90
C LEU A 18 -43.82 5.39 34.64
N THR A 19 -44.04 6.65 34.29
CA THR A 19 -43.59 7.84 34.99
C THR A 19 -44.18 7.92 36.39
N VAL A 20 -43.35 8.10 37.42
CA VAL A 20 -43.76 8.64 38.72
C VAL A 20 -42.76 9.69 39.15
N ALA A 21 -43.23 10.93 39.25
CA ALA A 21 -42.55 12.04 39.90
C ALA A 21 -42.75 11.94 41.42
N VAL A 22 -41.69 12.13 42.20
CA VAL A 22 -41.78 12.52 43.61
C VAL A 22 -40.71 13.57 43.89
N ALA A 23 -41.16 14.75 44.26
CA ALA A 23 -40.37 15.78 44.91
C ALA A 23 -40.34 15.54 46.42
N ALA A 24 -39.17 15.67 47.05
CA ALA A 24 -39.07 15.99 48.48
C ALA A 24 -37.74 16.67 48.79
N THR A 25 -37.86 17.88 49.32
CA THR A 25 -36.85 18.80 49.85
C THR A 25 -36.39 18.39 51.25
N ALA A 26 -35.11 18.59 51.58
CA ALA A 26 -34.66 19.01 52.93
C ALA A 26 -33.23 19.56 52.86
N GLY A 27 -33.01 20.71 53.51
CA GLY A 27 -31.81 21.55 53.43
C GLY A 27 -30.68 21.24 54.43
N PRO A 28 -29.85 22.25 54.76
CA PRO A 28 -28.40 22.10 54.94
C PRO A 28 -27.96 21.91 56.40
N VAL A 29 -26.74 21.41 56.61
CA VAL A 29 -26.01 21.59 57.87
C VAL A 29 -24.56 21.97 57.59
N LEU A 30 -24.20 23.16 58.07
CA LEU A 30 -22.86 23.72 58.15
C LEU A 30 -22.18 23.31 59.46
N SER A 31 -20.86 23.18 59.35
CA SER A 31 -19.81 23.40 60.37
C SER A 31 -19.67 22.47 61.56
N ALA A 32 -18.49 21.85 61.64
CA ALA A 32 -17.66 21.89 62.86
C ALA A 32 -16.18 21.70 62.48
N GLU A 33 -15.39 22.75 62.60
CA GLU A 33 -13.94 22.66 62.78
C GLU A 33 -13.65 22.04 64.15
N ALA A 34 -12.72 21.08 64.19
CA ALA A 34 -12.01 20.71 65.41
C ALA A 34 -10.56 20.41 65.04
N ALA A 35 -9.67 21.32 65.45
CA ALA A 35 -8.24 21.08 65.47
C ALA A 35 -7.88 20.13 66.63
N THR A 36 -7.02 19.13 66.40
CA THR A 36 -5.72 18.96 67.08
C THR A 36 -5.02 17.62 66.78
N ALA A 37 -3.69 17.70 66.78
CA ALA A 37 -2.71 16.65 67.10
C ALA A 37 -2.34 15.62 66.02
N THR A 38 -1.36 16.06 65.22
CA THR A 38 -0.24 15.32 64.63
C THR A 38 0.11 13.97 65.28
N SER A 39 0.11 12.90 64.50
CA SER A 39 1.06 11.79 64.64
C SER A 39 1.75 11.58 63.30
N GLY A 40 3.03 11.94 63.23
CA GLY A 40 3.85 11.85 62.02
C GLY A 40 4.11 10.40 61.65
N LYS A 41 3.45 9.93 60.59
CA LYS A 41 4.02 8.89 59.73
C LYS A 41 4.90 9.60 58.72
N ALA A 42 6.20 9.32 58.75
CA ALA A 42 7.12 9.73 57.71
C ALA A 42 6.63 9.14 56.38
N GLN A 43 5.96 9.96 55.58
CA GLN A 43 5.88 9.74 54.14
C GLN A 43 7.30 9.90 53.61
N VAL A 44 7.91 8.79 53.20
CA VAL A 44 8.99 8.85 52.23
C VAL A 44 8.33 9.33 50.94
N ALA A 45 8.26 10.64 50.79
CA ALA A 45 8.03 11.27 49.51
C ALA A 45 9.27 10.97 48.67
N THR A 46 9.18 9.95 47.82
CA THR A 46 10.07 9.80 46.68
C THR A 46 9.79 10.99 45.75
N THR A 47 10.55 12.06 45.94
CA THR A 47 10.73 13.07 44.90
C THR A 47 11.23 12.36 43.64
N PRO A 48 10.60 12.56 42.47
CA PRO A 48 11.12 12.02 41.21
C PRO A 48 12.55 12.52 41.02
N HIS A 49 13.49 11.59 40.77
CA HIS A 49 14.83 11.99 40.34
C HIS A 49 14.69 12.81 39.04
N PRO A 50 15.28 14.02 38.96
CA PRO A 50 15.36 14.74 37.69
C PRO A 50 16.19 13.90 36.73
N GLY A 51 15.52 13.20 35.79
CA GLY A 51 16.16 12.34 34.79
C GLY A 51 15.52 10.98 34.53
N ALA A 52 14.58 10.50 35.35
CA ALA A 52 13.86 9.25 35.09
C ALA A 52 12.80 9.42 33.97
N PRO A 53 12.67 8.48 33.02
CA PRO A 53 11.65 8.56 31.96
C PRO A 53 10.23 8.47 32.56
N ARG A 54 9.29 9.18 31.95
CA ARG A 54 7.85 9.12 32.23
C ARG A 54 7.24 7.93 31.49
N GLU A 55 6.34 7.21 32.16
CA GLU A 55 5.50 6.18 31.56
C GLU A 55 4.26 6.84 30.94
N LEU A 56 4.24 6.98 29.62
CA LEU A 56 3.12 7.54 28.86
C LEU A 56 2.32 6.40 28.26
N ILE A 57 1.05 6.24 28.62
CA ILE A 57 0.18 5.21 28.03
C ILE A 57 -0.65 5.82 26.91
N GLY A 58 -0.71 5.15 25.77
CA GLY A 58 -1.47 5.64 24.62
C GLY A 58 -1.96 4.54 23.71
N ALA A 59 -2.88 4.95 22.84
CA ALA A 59 -3.47 4.09 21.83
C ALA A 59 -2.78 4.34 20.48
N LEU A 60 -2.69 3.28 19.68
CA LEU A 60 -2.06 3.27 18.37
C LEU A 60 -2.95 2.46 17.44
N HIS A 61 -2.84 2.74 16.14
CA HIS A 61 -3.58 2.04 15.09
C HIS A 61 -5.07 2.40 15.14
N GLU A 62 -5.39 3.68 15.02
CA GLU A 62 -6.79 4.14 15.02
C GLU A 62 -7.26 4.52 13.61
N HIS A 63 -8.49 4.11 13.30
CA HIS A 63 -9.16 4.37 12.03
C HIS A 63 -10.42 5.22 12.22
N SER A 64 -10.83 5.89 11.15
CA SER A 64 -12.09 6.62 11.07
C SER A 64 -12.71 6.52 9.68
N GLY A 65 -13.78 7.27 9.42
CA GLY A 65 -14.36 7.40 8.09
C GLY A 65 -13.38 7.95 7.03
N TYR A 66 -12.20 8.43 7.44
CA TYR A 66 -11.13 8.78 6.49
C TYR A 66 -10.59 7.55 5.74
N SER A 67 -10.78 6.35 6.25
CA SER A 67 -10.44 5.12 5.57
C SER A 67 -11.62 4.13 5.53
N ASP A 68 -11.57 3.06 6.30
CA ASP A 68 -12.58 2.01 6.40
C ASP A 68 -13.32 2.02 7.76
N GLY A 69 -13.05 3.02 8.60
CA GLY A 69 -13.76 3.23 9.85
C GLY A 69 -15.22 3.64 9.64
N TRP A 70 -15.96 3.75 10.75
CA TRP A 70 -17.40 3.95 10.74
C TRP A 70 -17.79 5.22 9.96
N PRO A 71 -18.73 5.14 8.99
CA PRO A 71 -19.13 6.29 8.18
C PRO A 71 -19.56 7.51 9.00
N GLY A 72 -18.93 8.65 8.71
CA GLY A 72 -19.17 9.93 9.38
C GLY A 72 -18.29 10.18 10.62
N SER A 73 -17.46 9.23 11.04
CA SER A 73 -16.39 9.47 12.01
C SER A 73 -15.17 10.12 11.34
N ARG A 74 -14.37 10.87 12.12
CA ARG A 74 -13.19 11.60 11.64
C ARG A 74 -12.00 11.41 12.58
N PRO A 75 -10.76 11.72 12.15
CA PRO A 75 -9.59 11.69 13.02
C PRO A 75 -9.74 12.40 14.36
N ALA A 76 -10.36 13.59 14.34
CA ALA A 76 -10.62 14.38 15.54
C ALA A 76 -11.44 13.63 16.60
N ASP A 77 -12.28 12.68 16.20
CA ASP A 77 -13.20 11.97 17.10
C ASP A 77 -12.43 10.93 17.95
N TYR A 78 -11.51 10.15 17.36
CA TYR A 78 -10.67 9.23 18.15
C TYR A 78 -9.63 9.96 19.00
N PHE A 79 -9.09 11.09 18.51
CA PHE A 79 -8.19 11.91 19.33
C PHE A 79 -8.93 12.49 20.55
N ALA A 80 -10.16 12.99 20.35
CA ALA A 80 -10.99 13.49 21.45
C ALA A 80 -11.38 12.37 22.42
N SER A 81 -11.70 11.17 21.92
CA SER A 81 -12.00 10.01 22.79
C SER A 81 -10.82 9.64 23.68
N GLY A 82 -9.63 9.46 23.09
CA GLY A 82 -8.42 9.15 23.85
C GLY A 82 -8.08 10.21 24.90
N ARG A 83 -8.20 11.50 24.53
CA ARG A 83 -7.89 12.64 25.42
C ARG A 83 -8.91 12.85 26.54
N ASP A 84 -10.20 12.89 26.19
CA ASP A 84 -11.24 13.43 27.08
C ASP A 84 -12.10 12.34 27.72
N LYS A 85 -12.16 11.13 27.14
CA LYS A 85 -12.95 10.02 27.67
C LYS A 85 -12.09 9.00 28.44
N HIS A 86 -10.86 8.74 27.98
CA HIS A 86 -10.00 7.70 28.54
C HIS A 86 -8.70 8.21 29.16
N ASP A 87 -8.49 9.53 29.20
CA ASP A 87 -7.34 10.19 29.83
C ASP A 87 -5.98 9.59 29.41
N LEU A 88 -5.85 9.23 28.13
CA LEU A 88 -4.58 8.73 27.56
C LEU A 88 -3.56 9.87 27.45
N ASN A 89 -2.28 9.51 27.38
CA ASN A 89 -1.20 10.49 27.15
C ASN A 89 -0.99 10.78 25.65
N PHE A 90 -1.30 9.82 24.79
CA PHE A 90 -1.22 10.01 23.35
C PHE A 90 -2.16 9.10 22.58
N VAL A 91 -2.44 9.48 21.35
CA VAL A 91 -3.09 8.65 20.32
C VAL A 91 -2.33 8.83 19.01
N GLY A 92 -2.03 7.72 18.33
CA GLY A 92 -1.45 7.70 16.99
C GLY A 92 -2.46 7.20 15.96
N SER A 93 -2.78 8.05 14.98
CA SER A 93 -3.68 7.67 13.89
C SER A 93 -3.03 6.73 12.89
N SER A 94 -3.85 5.99 12.14
CA SER A 94 -3.33 5.04 11.15
C SER A 94 -4.29 4.73 10.00
N GLU A 95 -4.93 5.75 9.44
CA GLU A 95 -5.84 5.57 8.31
C GLU A 95 -5.18 4.79 7.16
N HIS A 96 -5.94 3.92 6.48
CA HIS A 96 -5.45 3.23 5.27
C HIS A 96 -5.09 4.23 4.17
N THR A 97 -3.89 4.07 3.58
CA THR A 97 -3.45 4.96 2.49
C THR A 97 -4.10 4.64 1.14
N SER A 98 -4.62 3.43 0.95
CA SER A 98 -5.17 2.99 -0.35
C SER A 98 -6.36 3.83 -0.82
N ASN A 99 -7.02 4.59 0.08
CA ASN A 99 -8.11 5.52 -0.24
C ASN A 99 -7.89 6.96 0.28
N VAL A 100 -6.64 7.32 0.63
CA VAL A 100 -6.31 8.67 1.13
C VAL A 100 -6.57 9.76 0.08
N ASN A 101 -6.48 9.40 -1.21
CA ASN A 101 -6.79 10.25 -2.35
C ASN A 101 -8.18 9.94 -2.93
N ALA A 102 -9.10 9.42 -2.12
CA ALA A 102 -10.50 9.25 -2.50
C ALA A 102 -11.37 9.90 -1.43
N PRO A 103 -12.44 10.61 -1.82
CA PRO A 103 -13.32 11.30 -0.87
C PRO A 103 -14.22 10.36 -0.08
N TYR A 104 -14.29 9.10 -0.48
CA TYR A 104 -15.25 8.13 0.01
C TYR A 104 -14.77 7.44 1.28
N VAL A 105 -15.74 6.88 2.01
CA VAL A 105 -15.52 5.92 3.09
C VAL A 105 -15.60 4.51 2.51
N PHE A 106 -14.69 3.63 2.89
CA PHE A 106 -14.60 2.24 2.36
C PHE A 106 -14.91 1.19 3.44
N ASN A 107 -15.94 1.46 4.24
CA ASN A 107 -16.44 0.51 5.23
C ASN A 107 -17.48 -0.45 4.60
N GLU A 108 -17.52 -1.71 5.04
CA GLU A 108 -18.47 -2.71 4.51
C GLU A 108 -19.95 -2.28 4.65
N GLU A 109 -20.28 -1.48 5.67
CA GLU A 109 -21.64 -0.97 5.90
C GLU A 109 -22.11 -0.03 4.79
N CYS A 110 -21.19 0.54 4.00
CA CYS A 110 -21.52 1.33 2.81
C CYS A 110 -22.25 0.51 1.72
N LEU A 111 -22.26 -0.82 1.82
CA LEU A 111 -23.06 -1.69 0.97
C LEU A 111 -24.56 -1.68 1.33
N ASP A 112 -24.95 -1.24 2.53
CA ASP A 112 -26.35 -0.99 2.87
C ASP A 112 -26.80 0.33 2.20
N PRO A 113 -27.83 0.33 1.34
CA PRO A 113 -28.35 1.54 0.71
C PRO A 113 -28.79 2.64 1.69
N ARG A 114 -29.02 2.31 2.96
CA ARG A 114 -29.36 3.26 4.03
C ARG A 114 -28.14 4.01 4.56
N VAL A 115 -26.95 3.41 4.49
CA VAL A 115 -25.68 3.96 4.97
C VAL A 115 -24.89 4.58 3.81
N ALA A 116 -24.99 4.02 2.60
CA ALA A 116 -24.28 4.47 1.39
C ALA A 116 -24.25 6.00 1.15
N PRO A 117 -25.33 6.78 1.44
CA PRO A 117 -25.28 8.24 1.29
C PRO A 117 -24.25 8.92 2.21
N SER A 118 -24.00 8.37 3.40
CA SER A 118 -22.99 8.89 4.34
C SER A 118 -21.55 8.54 3.97
N CYS A 119 -21.37 7.61 3.03
CA CYS A 119 -20.04 7.19 2.56
C CYS A 119 -19.54 8.02 1.38
N GLN A 120 -20.38 8.93 0.84
CA GLN A 120 -20.03 9.76 -0.31
C GLN A 120 -18.98 10.83 0.01
N ASN A 121 -18.84 11.17 1.29
CA ASN A 121 -17.84 12.12 1.77
C ASN A 121 -17.36 11.70 3.16
N ALA A 122 -16.05 11.50 3.30
CA ALA A 122 -15.41 11.05 4.53
C ALA A 122 -15.42 12.11 5.65
N ASP A 123 -15.61 13.39 5.33
CA ASP A 123 -15.67 14.46 6.32
C ASP A 123 -16.99 15.26 6.22
N PRO A 124 -18.02 14.88 6.98
CA PRO A 124 -19.30 15.58 6.94
C PRO A 124 -19.26 16.98 7.57
N VAL A 125 -18.21 17.33 8.32
CA VAL A 125 -18.09 18.61 9.01
C VAL A 125 -17.38 19.64 8.13
N ASN A 126 -16.33 19.21 7.45
CA ASN A 126 -15.61 20.01 6.46
C ASN A 126 -15.40 19.19 5.17
N PRO A 127 -16.38 19.17 4.24
CA PRO A 127 -16.39 18.28 3.07
C PRO A 127 -15.15 18.36 2.16
N LEU A 128 -14.42 19.47 2.17
CA LEU A 128 -13.17 19.62 1.41
C LEU A 128 -12.03 18.79 2.00
N ASP A 129 -12.07 18.46 3.29
CA ASP A 129 -11.04 17.67 3.95
C ASP A 129 -11.00 16.22 3.46
N ALA A 130 -12.15 15.70 2.99
CA ALA A 130 -12.22 14.40 2.34
C ALA A 130 -11.39 14.30 1.04
N LEU A 131 -11.04 15.43 0.41
CA LEU A 131 -10.21 15.47 -0.80
C LEU A 131 -8.71 15.56 -0.49
N ARG A 132 -8.36 15.83 0.77
CA ARG A 132 -7.00 16.09 1.26
C ARG A 132 -6.76 15.39 2.59
N LYS A 133 -7.28 14.15 2.73
CA LYS A 133 -7.35 13.41 4.00
C LYS A 133 -6.01 13.40 4.74
N TRP A 134 -4.90 13.18 4.02
CA TRP A 134 -3.55 13.18 4.59
C TRP A 134 -3.21 14.49 5.33
N ASP A 135 -3.47 15.63 4.71
CA ASP A 135 -3.19 16.94 5.30
C ASP A 135 -4.19 17.28 6.41
N ALA A 136 -5.47 16.98 6.20
CA ALA A 136 -6.53 17.21 7.17
C ALA A 136 -6.33 16.39 8.45
N GLU A 137 -5.87 15.15 8.35
CA GLU A 137 -5.54 14.30 9.49
C GLU A 137 -4.40 14.91 10.33
N LEU A 138 -3.37 15.47 9.70
CA LEU A 138 -2.29 16.17 10.40
C LEU A 138 -2.78 17.43 11.11
N GLU A 139 -3.67 18.19 10.47
CA GLU A 139 -4.31 19.37 11.07
C GLU A 139 -5.14 18.98 12.30
N GLN A 140 -5.92 17.90 12.21
CA GLN A 140 -6.73 17.38 13.30
C GLN A 140 -5.88 16.85 14.47
N ALA A 141 -4.79 16.12 14.19
CA ALA A 141 -3.83 15.67 15.21
C ALA A 141 -3.19 16.84 15.97
N ARG A 142 -2.75 17.88 15.24
CA ARG A 142 -2.19 19.10 15.83
C ARG A 142 -3.20 19.86 16.66
N ALA A 143 -4.45 19.95 16.19
CA ALA A 143 -5.53 20.61 16.92
C ALA A 143 -5.93 19.85 18.19
N ALA A 144 -5.81 18.52 18.19
CA ALA A 144 -6.14 17.70 19.35
C ALA A 144 -5.07 17.71 20.45
N THR A 145 -3.80 17.92 20.09
CA THR A 145 -2.68 18.03 21.03
C THR A 145 -2.91 19.16 22.04
N ASP A 146 -2.96 18.82 23.32
CA ASP A 146 -3.29 19.75 24.40
C ASP A 146 -2.34 19.53 25.60
N PRO A 147 -1.33 20.40 25.78
CA PRO A 147 -0.43 20.34 26.91
C PRO A 147 -1.12 20.52 28.27
N ALA A 148 -2.28 21.17 28.34
CA ALA A 148 -3.03 21.33 29.59
C ALA A 148 -3.73 20.03 30.01
N LYS A 149 -4.00 19.13 29.05
CA LYS A 149 -4.48 17.77 29.29
C LYS A 149 -3.35 16.73 29.33
N ASP A 150 -2.08 17.16 29.18
CA ASP A 150 -0.92 16.25 29.02
C ASP A 150 -1.20 15.19 27.94
N PHE A 151 -1.66 15.65 26.76
CA PHE A 151 -2.07 14.82 25.63
C PHE A 151 -1.39 15.23 24.32
N VAL A 152 -0.94 14.23 23.54
CA VAL A 152 -0.38 14.41 22.19
C VAL A 152 -1.11 13.54 21.18
N GLY A 153 -1.67 14.15 20.14
CA GLY A 153 -2.14 13.45 18.94
C GLY A 153 -1.07 13.54 17.85
N PHE A 154 -0.77 12.43 17.18
CA PHE A 154 0.14 12.44 16.03
C PHE A 154 -0.40 11.61 14.87
N ARG A 155 -0.04 12.06 13.66
CA ARG A 155 -0.43 11.41 12.41
C ARG A 155 0.44 10.18 12.13
N GLY A 156 -0.19 9.10 11.71
CA GLY A 156 0.42 7.98 11.00
C GLY A 156 -0.46 7.54 9.84
N PHE A 157 -0.12 6.42 9.23
CA PHE A 157 -0.96 5.74 8.25
C PHE A 157 -0.72 4.24 8.28
N GLU A 158 -1.71 3.46 7.86
CA GLU A 158 -1.55 2.03 7.62
C GLU A 158 -1.25 1.75 6.14
N TRP A 159 -0.02 1.36 5.85
CA TRP A 159 0.36 0.80 4.55
C TRP A 159 -0.28 -0.58 4.41
N THR A 160 -1.17 -0.75 3.44
CA THR A 160 -2.20 -1.80 3.47
C THR A 160 -2.03 -2.81 2.34
N SER A 161 -1.13 -3.79 2.50
CA SER A 161 -0.96 -4.86 1.50
C SER A 161 -1.63 -6.16 1.93
N ASP A 162 -2.69 -6.56 1.21
CA ASP A 162 -3.36 -7.85 1.40
C ASP A 162 -2.48 -9.07 1.06
N ARG A 163 -1.36 -8.83 0.35
CA ARG A 163 -0.35 -9.86 0.04
C ARG A 163 0.75 -9.93 1.09
N MET A 164 1.35 -8.77 1.42
CA MET A 164 2.54 -8.73 2.27
C MET A 164 2.22 -8.68 3.76
N GLY A 165 1.07 -8.12 4.14
CA GLY A 165 0.77 -7.70 5.51
C GLY A 165 0.75 -6.17 5.61
N HIS A 166 0.17 -5.63 6.68
CA HIS A 166 0.06 -4.17 6.84
C HIS A 166 1.19 -3.59 7.72
N ILE A 167 1.57 -2.34 7.47
CA ILE A 167 2.61 -1.65 8.23
C ILE A 167 2.15 -0.25 8.59
N ASN A 168 2.06 0.06 9.88
CA ASN A 168 1.84 1.43 10.32
C ASN A 168 3.12 2.25 10.19
N VAL A 169 3.03 3.47 9.65
CA VAL A 169 4.15 4.42 9.60
C VAL A 169 3.75 5.73 10.27
N TYR A 170 4.32 5.99 11.45
CA TYR A 170 4.05 7.19 12.24
C TYR A 170 5.07 8.30 11.96
N PHE A 171 4.65 9.55 12.17
CA PHE A 171 5.50 10.75 12.12
C PHE A 171 6.13 11.09 10.77
N SER A 172 5.79 10.37 9.69
CA SER A 172 6.30 10.72 8.36
C SER A 172 5.56 11.93 7.79
N ARG A 173 6.30 12.78 7.07
CA ARG A 173 5.71 13.87 6.28
C ARG A 173 5.02 13.36 5.03
N GLU A 174 5.53 12.28 4.47
CA GLU A 174 5.05 11.65 3.23
C GLU A 174 4.25 10.38 3.58
N ASN A 175 3.39 9.94 2.67
CA ASN A 175 2.73 8.64 2.75
C ASN A 175 3.18 7.73 1.60
N SER A 176 2.81 6.45 1.71
CA SER A 176 3.05 5.44 0.68
C SER A 176 1.85 4.51 0.63
N LEU A 177 1.56 3.94 -0.53
CA LEU A 177 0.58 2.87 -0.67
C LEU A 177 1.14 1.73 -1.54
N PRO A 178 0.86 0.47 -1.19
CA PRO A 178 1.45 -0.71 -1.83
C PRO A 178 1.29 -0.74 -3.35
N GLU A 179 0.13 -0.26 -3.81
CA GLU A 179 -0.29 -0.28 -5.21
C GLU A 179 0.56 0.68 -6.05
N THR A 180 1.11 1.73 -5.46
CA THR A 180 1.83 2.78 -6.21
C THR A 180 3.32 2.81 -5.91
N ASP A 181 3.75 2.35 -4.73
CA ASP A 181 5.18 2.23 -4.40
C ASP A 181 5.79 0.92 -4.91
N GLY A 182 4.96 -0.04 -5.32
CA GLY A 182 5.38 -1.34 -5.81
C GLY A 182 5.61 -2.39 -4.72
N GLY A 183 5.26 -2.09 -3.47
CA GLY A 183 5.37 -3.04 -2.38
C GLY A 183 4.34 -4.18 -2.43
N THR A 184 3.28 -4.08 -3.26
CA THR A 184 2.49 -5.27 -3.64
C THR A 184 3.33 -6.31 -4.41
N ILE A 185 4.40 -5.87 -5.06
CA ILE A 185 5.31 -6.73 -5.84
C ILE A 185 6.42 -7.29 -4.96
N ALA A 186 7.15 -6.42 -4.25
CA ALA A 186 8.31 -6.78 -3.44
C ALA A 186 8.50 -5.83 -2.26
N MET A 187 8.75 -6.38 -1.07
CA MET A 187 8.92 -5.59 0.16
C MET A 187 10.09 -4.61 0.12
N ASP A 188 11.14 -4.94 -0.63
CA ASP A 188 12.30 -4.06 -0.86
C ASP A 188 11.88 -2.66 -1.34
N ARG A 189 10.74 -2.53 -2.05
CA ARG A 189 10.19 -1.25 -2.51
C ARG A 189 9.67 -0.37 -1.38
N PHE A 190 8.92 -0.96 -0.45
CA PHE A 190 8.45 -0.27 0.73
C PHE A 190 9.64 0.19 1.59
N TYR A 191 10.65 -0.68 1.76
CA TYR A 191 11.85 -0.32 2.53
C TYR A 191 12.69 0.76 1.85
N ASP A 192 12.82 0.74 0.52
CA ASP A 192 13.45 1.82 -0.25
C ASP A 192 12.70 3.13 -0.05
N TRP A 193 11.36 3.14 -0.14
CA TRP A 193 10.55 4.34 0.15
C TRP A 193 10.76 4.82 1.59
N LEU A 194 10.70 3.92 2.56
CA LEU A 194 10.81 4.23 3.99
C LEU A 194 12.17 4.88 4.30
N THR A 195 13.25 4.39 3.68
CA THR A 195 14.62 4.88 3.93
C THR A 195 15.01 6.12 3.11
N THR A 196 14.22 6.48 2.10
CA THR A 196 14.51 7.63 1.21
C THR A 196 13.51 8.76 1.38
N THR A 197 12.26 8.53 0.99
CA THR A 197 11.15 9.49 1.00
C THR A 197 10.55 9.60 2.40
N GLY A 198 10.19 8.45 2.99
CA GLY A 198 9.62 8.32 4.33
C GLY A 198 10.64 8.31 5.47
N LYS A 199 11.87 8.80 5.24
CA LYS A 199 13.02 8.67 6.16
C LYS A 199 12.86 9.29 7.56
N ASP A 200 11.81 10.07 7.75
CA ASP A 200 11.42 10.63 9.03
C ASP A 200 10.37 9.80 9.77
N GLY A 201 9.79 8.78 9.13
CA GLY A 201 8.81 7.89 9.72
C GLY A 201 9.42 6.80 10.59
N LEU A 202 8.60 6.28 11.52
CA LEU A 202 8.85 5.04 12.26
C LEU A 202 7.77 4.04 11.91
N ALA A 203 8.19 2.84 11.51
CA ALA A 203 7.31 1.81 11.00
C ALA A 203 7.08 0.68 12.02
N VAL A 204 5.89 0.09 11.99
CA VAL A 204 5.44 -0.99 12.88
C VAL A 204 4.79 -2.08 12.02
N PHE A 205 5.20 -3.33 12.20
CA PHE A 205 4.51 -4.47 11.58
C PHE A 205 3.15 -4.70 12.28
N ASN A 206 2.05 -4.63 11.54
CA ASN A 206 0.70 -4.75 12.11
C ASN A 206 0.18 -6.19 12.05
N HIS A 207 -0.68 -6.54 13.01
CA HIS A 207 -1.48 -7.79 13.07
C HIS A 207 -0.90 -8.98 12.27
N PRO A 208 0.33 -9.43 12.60
CA PRO A 208 1.10 -10.34 11.74
C PRO A 208 0.35 -11.65 11.49
N GLY A 209 0.28 -12.05 10.22
CA GLY A 209 -0.32 -13.31 9.78
C GLY A 209 -1.84 -13.28 9.53
N ASP A 210 -2.51 -12.15 9.75
CA ASP A 210 -3.96 -12.02 9.48
C ASP A 210 -4.30 -11.67 8.03
N LYS A 211 -3.42 -10.94 7.33
CA LYS A 211 -3.64 -10.54 5.93
C LYS A 211 -3.00 -11.56 4.98
N THR A 212 -3.81 -12.15 4.11
CA THR A 212 -3.39 -13.22 3.19
C THR A 212 -4.17 -13.18 1.88
N LEU A 213 -3.51 -13.53 0.77
CA LEU A 213 -4.17 -13.73 -0.53
C LEU A 213 -5.12 -14.94 -0.56
N CYS A 214 -5.08 -15.80 0.46
CA CYS A 214 -5.99 -16.93 0.56
C CYS A 214 -7.45 -16.49 0.81
N GLY A 215 -7.67 -15.33 1.45
CA GLY A 215 -9.02 -14.90 1.81
C GLY A 215 -9.84 -16.03 2.47
N PRO A 216 -11.13 -16.23 2.11
CA PRO A 216 -11.94 -17.35 2.61
C PRO A 216 -11.59 -18.71 1.97
N LEU A 217 -10.67 -18.76 1.01
CA LEU A 217 -10.25 -19.99 0.35
C LEU A 217 -9.28 -20.75 1.28
N ARG A 218 -9.54 -22.05 1.46
CA ARG A 218 -8.68 -22.94 2.27
C ARG A 218 -7.40 -23.27 1.49
N CYS A 219 -6.46 -22.33 1.38
CA CYS A 219 -5.10 -22.59 0.89
C CYS A 219 -4.05 -22.54 1.99
N ASP A 220 -2.91 -23.15 1.72
CA ASP A 220 -1.72 -23.01 2.56
C ASP A 220 -1.14 -21.61 2.34
N VAL A 221 -1.37 -20.71 3.30
CA VAL A 221 -0.89 -19.32 3.26
C VAL A 221 0.63 -19.24 3.09
N ARG A 222 1.37 -20.28 3.50
CA ARG A 222 2.84 -20.34 3.37
C ARG A 222 3.31 -20.64 1.95
N SER A 223 2.41 -20.96 1.03
CA SER A 223 2.74 -21.08 -0.39
C SER A 223 2.89 -19.73 -1.09
N ASP A 224 2.39 -18.64 -0.48
CA ASP A 224 2.63 -17.29 -0.96
C ASP A 224 3.98 -16.78 -0.43
N LEU A 225 4.91 -16.49 -1.33
CA LEU A 225 6.23 -15.98 -1.00
C LEU A 225 6.19 -14.55 -0.41
N GLY A 226 5.08 -13.83 -0.56
CA GLY A 226 4.86 -12.52 0.05
C GLY A 226 4.40 -12.57 1.52
N PHE A 227 3.87 -13.71 1.98
CA PHE A 227 3.23 -13.82 3.29
C PHE A 227 4.17 -13.42 4.45
N GLY A 228 3.65 -12.58 5.35
CA GLY A 228 4.40 -12.10 6.53
C GLY A 228 5.63 -11.28 6.14
N TRP A 229 5.48 -10.35 5.20
CA TRP A 229 6.54 -9.50 4.64
C TRP A 229 7.73 -10.32 4.14
N GLU A 230 7.44 -11.30 3.27
CA GLU A 230 8.42 -12.26 2.77
C GLU A 230 9.10 -13.06 3.91
N ASP A 231 8.30 -13.52 4.88
CA ASP A 231 8.76 -14.16 6.11
C ASP A 231 9.81 -13.32 6.89
N PHE A 232 9.45 -12.06 7.12
CA PHE A 232 10.25 -11.04 7.78
C PHE A 232 11.65 -10.94 7.18
N LYS A 233 11.78 -11.00 5.85
CA LYS A 233 13.07 -10.85 5.18
C LYS A 233 13.76 -9.57 5.69
N TYR A 234 14.92 -9.74 6.29
CA TYR A 234 15.62 -8.64 6.94
C TYR A 234 16.19 -7.64 5.93
N PHE A 235 15.95 -6.36 6.19
CA PHE A 235 16.44 -5.24 5.38
C PHE A 235 17.25 -4.28 6.27
N PRO A 236 18.59 -4.39 6.31
CA PRO A 236 19.44 -3.68 7.28
C PRO A 236 19.26 -2.16 7.31
N GLU A 237 19.08 -1.54 6.15
CA GLU A 237 18.97 -0.09 5.98
C GLU A 237 17.67 0.46 6.59
N ALA A 238 16.63 -0.38 6.72
CA ALA A 238 15.35 -0.02 7.31
C ALA A 238 15.25 -0.41 8.80
N ASP A 239 16.22 -1.15 9.35
CA ASP A 239 16.19 -1.67 10.73
C ASP A 239 15.97 -0.56 11.76
N ASP A 240 16.65 0.58 11.63
CA ASP A 240 16.50 1.70 12.56
C ASP A 240 15.07 2.29 12.54
N GLN A 241 14.41 2.31 11.37
CA GLN A 241 13.06 2.86 11.20
C GLN A 241 11.95 1.85 11.52
N MET A 242 12.16 0.55 11.33
CA MET A 242 11.24 -0.49 11.78
C MET A 242 11.30 -0.61 13.30
N ALA A 243 10.50 0.21 13.99
CA ALA A 243 10.57 0.40 15.43
C ALA A 243 9.84 -0.71 16.21
N GLY A 244 8.79 -1.30 15.65
CA GLY A 244 7.90 -2.19 16.41
C GLY A 244 7.20 -3.28 15.62
N ILE A 245 6.55 -4.17 16.35
CA ILE A 245 5.62 -5.17 15.86
C ILE A 245 4.44 -5.26 16.83
N GLU A 246 3.23 -5.34 16.30
CA GLU A 246 2.03 -5.57 17.08
C GLU A 246 2.05 -7.00 17.64
N VAL A 247 2.13 -7.08 18.97
CA VAL A 247 1.97 -8.33 19.71
C VAL A 247 0.55 -8.48 20.23
N PHE A 248 -0.15 -7.36 20.37
CA PHE A 248 -1.59 -7.27 20.57
C PHE A 248 -2.17 -6.30 19.56
N ASN A 249 -3.32 -6.67 19.02
CA ASN A 249 -4.17 -5.81 18.19
C ASN A 249 -5.62 -6.06 18.61
N GLY A 250 -6.34 -4.99 18.93
CA GLY A 250 -7.60 -5.02 19.67
C GLY A 250 -7.48 -5.78 20.99
N GLY A 251 -8.19 -6.91 21.08
CA GLY A 251 -8.07 -7.87 22.18
C GLY A 251 -7.28 -9.15 21.82
N GLY A 252 -6.81 -9.28 20.58
CA GLY A 252 -6.09 -10.47 20.07
C GLY A 252 -4.63 -10.52 20.54
N ASP A 253 -4.08 -11.74 20.60
CA ASP A 253 -2.67 -12.01 20.91
C ASP A 253 -2.01 -12.70 19.72
N PHE A 254 -1.03 -12.02 19.13
CA PHE A 254 -0.30 -12.45 17.93
C PHE A 254 0.98 -13.22 18.27
N GLY A 255 1.33 -13.29 19.56
CA GLY A 255 2.50 -14.01 20.06
C GLY A 255 2.26 -15.49 20.38
N THR A 256 1.02 -15.98 20.36
CA THR A 256 0.68 -17.36 20.77
C THR A 256 0.22 -18.24 19.58
N PRO A 257 1.01 -19.24 19.17
CA PRO A 257 0.59 -20.19 18.14
C PRO A 257 -0.51 -21.15 18.62
N PRO A 258 -1.34 -21.69 17.69
CA PRO A 258 -1.33 -21.46 16.24
C PRO A 258 -2.20 -20.26 15.80
N GLY A 259 -2.61 -19.38 16.73
CA GLY A 259 -3.44 -18.22 16.41
C GLY A 259 -2.78 -17.31 15.38
N HIS A 260 -3.58 -16.66 14.53
CA HIS A 260 -3.10 -15.70 13.52
C HIS A 260 -1.99 -16.27 12.61
N ASN A 261 -2.08 -17.57 12.28
CA ASN A 261 -1.09 -18.31 11.48
C ASN A 261 0.35 -18.29 12.04
N ALA A 262 0.51 -18.00 13.34
CA ALA A 262 1.82 -17.81 13.94
C ALA A 262 2.71 -19.08 13.87
N PRO A 263 4.03 -18.91 13.63
CA PRO A 263 4.98 -20.00 13.69
C PRO A 263 5.15 -20.50 15.14
N PRO A 264 5.77 -21.68 15.39
CA PRO A 264 5.92 -22.24 16.73
C PRO A 264 6.55 -21.32 17.79
N GLU A 265 7.43 -20.42 17.35
CA GLU A 265 8.09 -19.40 18.17
C GLU A 265 7.23 -18.14 18.43
N GLY A 266 6.14 -17.96 17.68
CA GLY A 266 5.32 -16.73 17.65
C GLY A 266 5.91 -15.63 16.77
N TRP A 267 5.09 -14.67 16.32
CA TRP A 267 5.52 -13.66 15.36
C TRP A 267 6.58 -12.70 15.89
N TYR A 268 6.51 -12.33 17.17
CA TYR A 268 7.51 -11.45 17.76
C TYR A 268 8.91 -12.08 17.78
N ALA A 269 9.01 -13.33 18.24
CA ALA A 269 10.29 -14.05 18.22
C ALA A 269 10.77 -14.30 16.78
N ARG A 270 9.86 -14.59 15.84
CA ARG A 270 10.19 -14.75 14.42
C ARG A 270 10.90 -13.52 13.85
N ALA A 271 10.35 -12.33 14.07
CA ALA A 271 10.93 -11.08 13.59
C ALA A 271 12.35 -10.86 14.17
N LEU A 272 12.50 -11.08 15.48
CA LEU A 272 13.79 -10.93 16.16
C LEU A 272 14.83 -11.97 15.69
N ASP A 273 14.43 -13.22 15.48
CA ASP A 273 15.30 -14.28 14.94
C ASP A 273 15.73 -14.04 13.49
N LYS A 274 14.94 -13.28 12.74
CA LYS A 274 15.27 -12.85 11.37
C LYS A 274 16.27 -11.71 11.31
N GLY A 275 16.51 -11.04 12.44
CA GLY A 275 17.51 -9.96 12.58
C GLY A 275 16.90 -8.58 12.83
N TRP A 276 15.58 -8.44 12.82
CA TRP A 276 14.93 -7.16 13.10
C TRP A 276 15.10 -6.75 14.56
N HIS A 277 15.32 -5.46 14.79
CA HIS A 277 15.35 -4.88 16.11
C HIS A 277 14.01 -4.22 16.44
N VAL A 278 12.92 -4.97 16.51
CA VAL A 278 11.58 -4.40 16.77
C VAL A 278 11.20 -4.48 18.26
N GLY A 279 10.46 -3.48 18.74
CA GLY A 279 9.82 -3.46 20.06
C GLY A 279 8.38 -4.00 20.06
N ALA A 280 7.84 -4.27 21.25
CA ALA A 280 6.48 -4.80 21.42
C ALA A 280 5.44 -3.67 21.42
N ILE A 281 4.56 -3.65 20.41
CA ILE A 281 3.45 -2.70 20.29
C ILE A 281 2.13 -3.36 20.71
N GLY A 282 1.36 -2.65 21.52
CA GLY A 282 -0.06 -2.93 21.75
C GLY A 282 -0.88 -1.89 20.98
N ALA A 283 -1.68 -2.36 20.04
CA ALA A 283 -2.51 -1.56 19.15
C ALA A 283 -4.00 -1.85 19.37
N GLU A 284 -4.87 -0.89 19.05
CA GLU A 284 -6.33 -1.11 19.10
C GLU A 284 -6.89 -1.62 17.78
N ASP A 285 -6.50 -1.02 16.66
CA ASP A 285 -7.07 -1.30 15.33
C ASP A 285 -8.59 -1.16 15.33
N ASN A 286 -9.02 0.05 15.67
CA ASN A 286 -10.35 0.32 16.18
C ASN A 286 -11.02 1.46 15.41
N GLY A 287 -12.36 1.44 15.40
CA GLY A 287 -13.17 2.43 14.69
C GLY A 287 -13.94 1.88 13.50
N HIS A 288 -13.86 0.58 13.22
CA HIS A 288 -14.57 -0.07 12.12
C HIS A 288 -16.07 -0.24 12.42
N ASP A 289 -16.44 -0.35 13.70
CA ASP A 289 -17.83 -0.51 14.15
C ASP A 289 -18.39 0.76 14.81
N ARG A 290 -19.69 1.02 14.63
CA ARG A 290 -20.38 2.17 15.27
C ARG A 290 -20.26 2.19 16.80
N THR A 291 -20.04 1.03 17.41
CA THR A 291 -19.97 0.86 18.87
C THR A 291 -18.56 0.84 19.41
N ASP A 292 -17.56 0.98 18.56
CA ASP A 292 -16.17 1.01 18.97
C ASP A 292 -15.88 2.18 19.91
N ASP A 293 -15.03 1.90 20.88
CA ASP A 293 -14.66 2.83 21.93
C ASP A 293 -13.17 3.13 21.87
N TRP A 294 -12.77 4.01 20.94
CA TRP A 294 -11.39 4.46 20.78
C TRP A 294 -10.77 4.86 22.11
N GLY A 295 -9.62 4.29 22.47
CA GLY A 295 -8.94 4.51 23.73
C GLY A 295 -9.41 3.59 24.86
N GLY A 296 -10.39 2.73 24.62
CA GLY A 296 -11.07 1.89 25.61
C GLY A 296 -10.13 0.97 26.39
N SER A 297 -10.44 0.80 27.67
CA SER A 297 -9.64 -0.05 28.58
C SER A 297 -9.65 -1.55 28.22
N GLN A 298 -10.58 -1.99 27.37
CA GLN A 298 -10.69 -3.36 26.87
C GLN A 298 -9.68 -3.70 25.76
N TYR A 299 -9.09 -2.68 25.12
CA TYR A 299 -8.13 -2.85 24.04
C TYR A 299 -6.70 -2.63 24.55
N ALA A 300 -5.75 -3.25 23.86
CA ALA A 300 -4.35 -3.08 24.17
C ALA A 300 -3.88 -1.62 24.08
N LYS A 301 -2.78 -1.32 24.77
CA LYS A 301 -2.09 -0.03 24.75
C LYS A 301 -0.60 -0.23 24.64
N THR A 302 0.06 0.82 24.16
CA THR A 302 1.51 0.94 24.25
C THR A 302 1.87 1.91 25.35
N VAL A 303 2.80 1.52 26.23
CA VAL A 303 3.40 2.43 27.20
C VAL A 303 4.78 2.84 26.72
N VAL A 304 4.96 4.14 26.47
CA VAL A 304 6.20 4.75 26.00
C VAL A 304 6.96 5.41 27.16
N LEU A 305 8.24 5.12 27.28
CA LEU A 305 9.16 5.64 28.29
C LEU A 305 9.87 6.89 27.76
N ALA A 306 9.23 8.05 27.86
CA ALA A 306 9.71 9.30 27.27
C ALA A 306 10.14 10.33 28.33
N ARG A 307 11.01 11.29 27.96
CA ARG A 307 11.45 12.36 28.89
C ARG A 307 10.32 13.33 29.25
N ALA A 308 9.47 13.64 28.28
CA ALA A 308 8.30 14.49 28.42
C ALA A 308 7.20 14.00 27.47
N ASN A 309 5.96 14.40 27.72
CA ASN A 309 4.87 14.13 26.79
C ASN A 309 4.87 15.17 25.66
N THR A 310 5.77 14.98 24.70
CA THR A 310 5.84 15.77 23.47
C THR A 310 5.98 14.80 22.30
N GLU A 311 5.46 15.16 21.13
CA GLU A 311 5.60 14.35 19.91
C GLU A 311 7.07 13.97 19.66
N LYS A 312 7.99 14.92 19.85
CA LYS A 312 9.43 14.70 19.68
C LYS A 312 9.99 13.66 20.66
N ASP A 313 9.62 13.74 21.93
CA ASP A 313 10.14 12.83 22.95
C ASP A 313 9.47 11.44 22.87
N ILE A 314 8.20 11.37 22.48
CA ILE A 314 7.51 10.10 22.16
C ILE A 314 8.20 9.45 20.97
N LYS A 315 8.34 10.17 19.85
CA LYS A 315 9.02 9.66 18.64
C LYS A 315 10.42 9.16 18.94
N ARG A 316 11.19 9.90 19.76
CA ARG A 316 12.53 9.46 20.15
C ARG A 316 12.52 8.19 21.01
N ALA A 317 11.61 8.11 21.98
CA ALA A 317 11.45 6.91 22.78
C ALA A 317 11.03 5.70 21.93
N MET A 318 10.14 5.90 20.96
CA MET A 318 9.76 4.86 19.98
C MET A 318 10.94 4.44 19.10
N ALA A 319 11.70 5.38 18.55
CA ALA A 319 12.91 5.08 17.77
C ALA A 319 13.94 4.27 18.58
N ASP A 320 14.06 4.55 19.89
CA ASP A 320 14.97 3.85 20.79
C ASP A 320 14.36 2.55 21.38
N ARG A 321 13.17 2.12 20.92
CA ARG A 321 12.37 0.98 21.42
C ARG A 321 12.09 1.01 22.93
N ARG A 322 11.94 2.22 23.48
CA ARG A 322 11.65 2.48 24.90
C ARG A 322 10.17 2.43 25.15
N PHE A 323 9.58 1.27 24.88
CA PHE A 323 8.16 1.05 25.09
C PHE A 323 7.86 -0.42 25.31
N TYR A 324 6.64 -0.72 25.73
CA TYR A 324 6.14 -2.07 25.88
C TYR A 324 4.62 -2.13 25.67
N ALA A 325 4.12 -3.33 25.38
CA ALA A 325 2.71 -3.57 25.11
C ALA A 325 2.01 -4.09 26.36
N VAL A 326 0.79 -3.59 26.62
CA VAL A 326 -0.09 -4.08 27.67
C VAL A 326 -1.48 -4.33 27.12
N LEU A 327 -2.08 -5.46 27.50
CA LEU A 327 -3.51 -5.72 27.31
C LEU A 327 -4.30 -5.38 28.58
N ASP A 328 -3.65 -5.51 29.75
CA ASP A 328 -4.15 -4.97 31.01
C ASP A 328 -3.52 -3.59 31.24
N ASN A 329 -4.29 -2.53 30.98
CA ASN A 329 -3.82 -1.15 30.98
C ASN A 329 -3.35 -0.62 32.35
N ALA A 330 -3.62 -1.37 33.44
CA ALA A 330 -3.10 -1.06 34.77
C ALA A 330 -1.62 -1.45 34.94
N LEU A 331 -1.08 -2.35 34.11
CA LEU A 331 0.27 -2.87 34.28
C LEU A 331 1.35 -1.85 33.91
N ARG A 332 2.42 -1.82 34.70
CA ARG A 332 3.66 -1.09 34.39
C ARG A 332 4.86 -2.01 34.51
N LEU A 333 5.78 -1.96 33.54
CA LEU A 333 6.87 -2.93 33.39
C LEU A 333 8.22 -2.22 33.53
N ASP A 334 9.02 -2.71 34.48
CA ASP A 334 10.44 -2.42 34.60
C ASP A 334 11.21 -3.69 34.17
N PHE A 335 12.08 -3.60 33.18
CA PHE A 335 12.88 -4.73 32.69
C PHE A 335 14.29 -4.26 32.30
N THR A 336 15.30 -4.87 32.91
CA THR A 336 16.71 -4.54 32.67
C THR A 336 17.63 -5.76 32.60
N ILE A 337 18.74 -5.61 31.89
CA ILE A 337 19.89 -6.53 31.89
C ILE A 337 21.15 -5.74 32.22
N ASP A 338 21.82 -6.09 33.31
CA ASP A 338 22.99 -5.34 33.83
C ASP A 338 22.71 -3.83 34.00
N GLY A 339 21.45 -3.48 34.30
CA GLY A 339 20.99 -2.09 34.43
C GLY A 339 20.66 -1.37 33.12
N HIS A 340 20.87 -2.00 31.96
CA HIS A 340 20.43 -1.52 30.66
C HIS A 340 18.94 -1.82 30.47
N GLY A 341 18.16 -0.84 29.99
CA GLY A 341 16.72 -0.97 29.81
C GLY A 341 16.30 -1.48 28.43
N MET A 342 15.01 -1.85 28.32
CA MET A 342 14.32 -2.19 27.07
C MET A 342 14.79 -1.34 25.89
N GLY A 343 15.14 -1.92 24.76
CA GLY A 343 15.62 -1.21 23.57
C GLY A 343 17.14 -1.09 23.46
N GLU A 344 17.91 -1.40 24.52
CA GLU A 344 19.38 -1.36 24.47
C GLU A 344 20.00 -2.56 23.78
N ARG A 345 21.13 -2.28 23.12
CA ARG A 345 22.06 -3.28 22.62
C ARG A 345 23.29 -3.30 23.52
N VAL A 346 23.42 -4.36 24.32
CA VAL A 346 24.47 -4.55 25.34
C VAL A 346 25.61 -5.38 24.75
N ARG A 347 26.86 -4.95 24.99
CA ARG A 347 28.05 -5.74 24.65
C ARG A 347 28.74 -6.20 25.92
N THR A 348 28.93 -7.52 26.04
CA THR A 348 29.62 -8.18 27.14
C THR A 348 30.70 -9.13 26.62
N ASN A 349 31.79 -9.26 27.37
CA ASN A 349 32.88 -10.16 27.02
C ASN A 349 32.63 -11.62 27.48
N GLY A 350 31.43 -11.92 27.98
CA GLY A 350 31.02 -13.25 28.43
C GLY A 350 31.71 -13.74 29.71
N LYS A 351 32.51 -12.91 30.39
CA LYS A 351 33.24 -13.30 31.61
C LYS A 351 32.37 -13.27 32.86
N SER A 352 31.33 -12.44 32.88
CA SER A 352 30.35 -12.35 33.95
C SER A 352 28.97 -12.81 33.45
N PRO A 353 28.17 -13.48 34.30
CA PRO A 353 26.76 -13.69 34.00
C PRO A 353 26.03 -12.36 33.85
N LEU A 354 25.01 -12.35 33.00
CA LEU A 354 24.06 -11.25 32.85
C LEU A 354 23.11 -11.24 34.06
N ALA A 355 22.96 -10.10 34.72
CA ALA A 355 21.97 -9.89 35.77
C ALA A 355 20.67 -9.37 35.15
N ILE A 356 19.64 -10.20 35.11
CA ILE A 356 18.31 -9.84 34.63
C ILE A 356 17.40 -9.50 35.82
N ASP A 357 16.81 -8.32 35.78
CA ASP A 357 15.83 -7.84 36.75
C ASP A 357 14.56 -7.39 36.03
N ALA A 358 13.43 -7.94 36.46
CA ALA A 358 12.11 -7.52 35.99
C ALA A 358 11.16 -7.32 37.17
N HIS A 359 10.38 -6.25 37.10
CA HIS A 359 9.32 -5.94 38.05
C HIS A 359 8.05 -5.49 37.31
N VAL A 360 6.91 -6.07 37.69
CA VAL A 360 5.61 -5.72 37.12
C VAL A 360 4.74 -5.09 38.20
N ARG A 361 4.34 -3.84 38.01
CA ARG A 361 3.47 -3.09 38.91
C ARG A 361 2.03 -3.09 38.39
N GLY A 362 1.07 -2.84 39.28
CA GLY A 362 -0.33 -2.60 38.89
C GLY A 362 -1.24 -3.83 38.84
N SER A 363 -0.78 -5.01 39.27
CA SER A 363 -1.62 -6.21 39.37
C SER A 363 -2.06 -6.50 40.80
N SER A 364 -3.32 -6.90 40.96
CA SER A 364 -3.90 -7.40 42.22
C SER A 364 -3.97 -8.92 42.29
N THR A 365 -3.59 -9.62 41.22
CA THR A 365 -3.61 -11.08 41.11
C THR A 365 -2.22 -11.61 40.74
N PRO A 366 -1.90 -12.88 41.07
CA PRO A 366 -0.62 -13.47 40.71
C PRO A 366 -0.39 -13.47 39.19
N LEU A 367 0.82 -13.13 38.78
CA LEU A 367 1.27 -13.20 37.39
C LEU A 367 2.27 -14.34 37.19
N GLN A 368 2.48 -14.73 35.94
CA GLN A 368 3.59 -15.58 35.52
C GLN A 368 4.50 -14.74 34.62
N LEU A 369 5.74 -14.52 35.06
CA LEU A 369 6.76 -13.80 34.30
C LEU A 369 7.62 -14.84 33.57
N GLU A 370 7.73 -14.70 32.26
CA GLU A 370 8.54 -15.54 31.39
C GLU A 370 9.63 -14.67 30.73
N LEU A 371 10.89 -15.02 30.94
CA LEU A 371 12.00 -14.46 30.17
C LEU A 371 12.15 -15.30 28.90
N VAL A 372 11.89 -14.67 27.74
CA VAL A 372 11.89 -15.34 26.44
C VAL A 372 13.11 -14.91 25.64
N SER A 373 13.68 -15.84 24.88
CA SER A 373 14.85 -15.63 24.01
C SER A 373 14.67 -16.37 22.67
N ASN A 374 15.74 -16.45 21.88
CA ASN A 374 15.77 -16.98 20.50
C ASN A 374 14.91 -18.24 20.30
N GLY A 375 14.21 -18.33 19.17
CA GLY A 375 13.27 -19.40 18.87
C GLY A 375 12.05 -19.43 19.79
N GLY A 376 11.71 -18.30 20.43
CA GLY A 376 10.59 -18.18 21.36
C GLY A 376 10.74 -18.98 22.65
N GLN A 377 11.96 -19.37 23.02
CA GLN A 377 12.23 -20.24 24.17
C GLN A 377 12.13 -19.48 25.50
N VAL A 378 11.40 -20.05 26.47
CA VAL A 378 11.38 -19.55 27.85
C VAL A 378 12.64 -20.03 28.57
N VAL A 379 13.58 -19.12 28.84
CA VAL A 379 14.89 -19.43 29.44
C VAL A 379 14.90 -19.25 30.96
N ALA A 380 13.94 -18.52 31.51
CA ALA A 380 13.68 -18.40 32.94
C ALA A 380 12.23 -17.99 33.18
N GLY A 381 11.71 -18.21 34.39
CA GLY A 381 10.39 -17.72 34.77
C GLY A 381 10.18 -17.65 36.27
N ALA A 382 9.17 -16.90 36.69
CA ALA A 382 8.77 -16.73 38.07
C ALA A 382 7.25 -16.54 38.19
N THR A 383 6.70 -16.91 39.35
CA THR A 383 5.33 -16.55 39.73
C THR A 383 5.38 -15.38 40.70
N GLY A 384 4.53 -14.37 40.50
CA GLY A 384 4.51 -13.14 41.28
C GLY A 384 4.75 -11.91 40.42
N ASP A 385 5.31 -10.86 41.00
CA ASP A 385 5.51 -9.55 40.36
C ASP A 385 6.99 -9.22 40.10
N ARG A 386 7.89 -10.19 40.34
CA ARG A 386 9.34 -10.04 40.20
C ARG A 386 10.00 -11.26 39.60
N LEU A 387 10.99 -11.03 38.75
CA LEU A 387 11.92 -12.03 38.25
C LEU A 387 13.34 -11.48 38.43
N ASN A 388 14.19 -12.24 39.10
CA ASN A 388 15.59 -11.92 39.33
C ASN A 388 16.40 -13.16 38.97
N VAL A 389 17.16 -13.12 37.88
CA VAL A 389 17.90 -14.29 37.36
C VAL A 389 19.27 -13.90 36.83
N SER A 390 20.22 -14.80 36.97
CA SER A 390 21.57 -14.66 36.44
C SER A 390 21.77 -15.69 35.32
N LEU A 391 22.01 -15.24 34.09
CA LEU A 391 22.20 -16.12 32.92
C LEU A 391 23.61 -15.99 32.35
N LYS A 392 24.10 -17.05 31.71
CA LYS A 392 25.34 -16.96 30.95
C LYS A 392 25.08 -16.13 29.69
N ALA A 393 25.93 -15.14 29.43
CA ALA A 393 25.87 -14.37 28.19
C ALA A 393 26.09 -15.27 26.97
N ALA A 394 25.29 -15.05 25.94
CA ALA A 394 25.42 -15.66 24.62
C ALA A 394 25.52 -14.56 23.55
N ASP A 395 26.12 -14.91 22.41
CA ASP A 395 26.23 -14.01 21.25
C ASP A 395 24.94 -14.05 20.42
N ASP A 396 24.64 -12.98 19.69
CA ASP A 396 23.43 -12.84 18.83
C ASP A 396 22.14 -13.26 19.56
N THR A 397 22.01 -12.81 20.81
CA THR A 397 20.90 -13.19 21.68
C THR A 397 20.06 -11.96 22.00
N TRP A 398 18.75 -12.14 22.05
CA TRP A 398 17.81 -11.14 22.53
C TRP A 398 17.00 -11.72 23.68
N TYR A 399 16.52 -10.84 24.57
CA TYR A 399 15.64 -11.22 25.66
C TYR A 399 14.48 -10.23 25.77
N PHE A 400 13.25 -10.74 25.92
CA PHE A 400 12.11 -9.95 26.33
C PHE A 400 11.34 -10.62 27.46
N LEU A 401 10.59 -9.82 28.23
CA LEU A 401 9.70 -10.29 29.26
C LEU A 401 8.30 -10.50 28.67
N ARG A 402 7.74 -11.69 28.82
CA ARG A 402 6.33 -11.98 28.58
C ARG A 402 5.63 -12.20 29.92
N VAL A 403 4.55 -11.48 30.15
CA VAL A 403 3.76 -11.58 31.39
C VAL A 403 2.45 -12.27 31.05
N ARG A 404 2.13 -13.34 31.77
CA ARG A 404 0.87 -14.07 31.63
C ARG A 404 0.00 -13.94 32.88
N ARG A 405 -1.31 -13.97 32.65
CA ARG A 405 -2.35 -14.15 33.66
C ARG A 405 -3.26 -15.27 33.20
N ASP A 406 -3.47 -16.26 34.06
CA ASP A 406 -4.32 -17.43 33.78
C ASP A 406 -3.98 -18.12 32.44
N GLY A 407 -2.68 -18.21 32.13
CA GLY A 407 -2.16 -18.82 30.90
C GLY A 407 -2.18 -17.92 29.66
N ARG A 408 -2.83 -16.76 29.69
CA ARG A 408 -2.89 -15.80 28.58
C ARG A 408 -1.83 -14.69 28.73
N PRO A 409 -1.10 -14.31 27.67
CA PRO A 409 -0.26 -13.12 27.70
C PRO A 409 -1.09 -11.84 27.94
N VAL A 410 -0.60 -10.98 28.83
CA VAL A 410 -1.23 -9.69 29.19
C VAL A 410 -0.26 -8.51 29.09
N ALA A 411 1.04 -8.77 28.94
CA ALA A 411 2.04 -7.76 28.60
C ALA A 411 3.28 -8.39 27.95
N TYR A 412 3.96 -7.60 27.13
CA TYR A 412 5.25 -7.93 26.51
C TYR A 412 6.17 -6.72 26.60
N SER A 413 7.42 -6.91 27.02
CA SER A 413 8.44 -5.85 26.95
C SER A 413 9.04 -5.72 25.54
N SER A 414 9.60 -4.56 25.22
CA SER A 414 10.61 -4.50 24.15
C SER A 414 11.87 -5.27 24.56
N PRO A 415 12.68 -5.77 23.61
CA PRO A 415 13.79 -6.65 23.92
C PRO A 415 15.01 -5.87 24.40
N ILE A 416 15.96 -6.58 24.98
CA ILE A 416 17.34 -6.14 25.15
C ILE A 416 18.22 -7.12 24.38
N TRP A 417 19.05 -6.60 23.47
CA TRP A 417 19.95 -7.40 22.64
C TRP A 417 21.31 -7.51 23.30
N VAL A 418 21.92 -8.69 23.26
CA VAL A 418 23.22 -9.00 23.87
C VAL A 418 24.16 -9.52 22.79
N ASN A 419 25.32 -8.88 22.67
CA ASN A 419 26.38 -9.25 21.73
C ASN A 419 25.89 -9.36 20.28
N ASP A 420 24.93 -8.49 19.93
CA ASP A 420 24.39 -8.32 18.59
C ASP A 420 25.52 -8.04 17.59
N ARG A 421 25.62 -8.88 16.56
CA ARG A 421 26.54 -8.69 15.44
C ARG A 421 25.88 -7.80 14.40
N GLN A 422 26.50 -6.66 14.12
CA GLN A 422 26.16 -5.89 12.92
C GLN A 422 26.33 -6.79 11.68
N GLN A 423 25.21 -7.09 11.01
CA GLN A 423 25.21 -7.78 9.72
C GLN A 423 25.26 -6.77 8.57
N ALA A 424 25.86 -7.23 7.47
CA ALA A 424 26.25 -6.44 6.32
C ALA A 424 25.07 -5.87 5.53
N SER A 425 25.35 -4.76 4.84
CA SER A 425 24.49 -3.95 3.96
C SER A 425 23.73 -4.74 2.88
N ALA A 426 22.54 -4.24 2.52
CA ALA A 426 21.70 -4.74 1.43
C ALA A 426 22.36 -4.64 0.05
N PRO A 427 21.85 -5.40 -0.94
CA PRO A 427 22.26 -5.27 -2.34
C PRO A 427 22.03 -3.85 -2.87
N ASN A 428 22.96 -3.39 -3.71
CA ASN A 428 22.87 -2.09 -4.39
C ASN A 428 21.63 -2.02 -5.30
N ALA A 429 20.97 -0.86 -5.30
CA ALA A 429 19.88 -0.54 -6.23
C ALA A 429 20.28 -0.79 -7.71
N PRO A 430 19.35 -1.29 -8.55
CA PRO A 430 19.60 -1.50 -9.97
C PRO A 430 20.07 -0.25 -10.69
N LYS A 431 20.97 -0.44 -11.66
CA LYS A 431 21.43 0.62 -12.56
C LYS A 431 20.24 1.20 -13.33
N SER A 432 20.19 2.54 -13.42
CA SER A 432 19.12 3.28 -14.10
C SER A 432 19.18 3.23 -15.63
N ASP A 433 20.34 2.92 -16.22
CA ASP A 433 20.52 2.87 -17.68
C ASP A 433 20.08 1.51 -18.26
N LEU A 434 18.95 1.51 -18.98
CA LEU A 434 18.43 0.37 -19.75
C LEU A 434 18.87 0.41 -21.22
N SER A 435 20.13 0.79 -21.47
CA SER A 435 20.71 0.71 -22.81
C SER A 435 20.95 -0.74 -23.22
N THR A 436 20.61 -1.06 -24.47
CA THR A 436 20.82 -2.38 -25.09
C THR A 436 21.65 -2.23 -26.36
N THR A 437 22.15 -3.33 -26.91
CA THR A 437 22.83 -3.31 -28.22
C THR A 437 21.92 -2.94 -29.39
N GLY A 438 20.59 -2.93 -29.21
CA GLY A 438 19.58 -2.64 -30.24
C GLY A 438 18.82 -1.31 -30.06
N GLY A 439 19.12 -0.54 -29.01
CA GLY A 439 18.38 0.67 -28.65
C GLY A 439 18.32 0.88 -27.14
N ARG A 440 17.50 1.81 -26.68
CA ARG A 440 17.26 2.08 -25.25
C ARG A 440 15.77 2.01 -24.95
N TRP A 441 15.44 1.46 -23.79
CA TRP A 441 14.08 1.55 -23.27
C TRP A 441 13.81 2.97 -22.76
N LEU A 442 12.73 3.58 -23.24
CA LEU A 442 12.22 4.86 -22.76
C LEU A 442 10.86 4.62 -22.11
N ALA A 443 10.68 5.11 -20.89
CA ALA A 443 9.40 5.02 -20.18
C ALA A 443 8.49 6.19 -20.56
N GLY A 444 7.19 5.98 -20.64
CA GLY A 444 6.27 7.09 -20.79
C GLY A 444 4.82 6.70 -20.62
N ASP A 445 3.98 7.72 -20.75
CA ASP A 445 2.54 7.60 -20.69
C ASP A 445 1.93 8.28 -21.91
N LEU A 446 0.93 7.63 -22.51
CA LEU A 446 0.30 8.03 -23.76
C LEU A 446 -1.13 8.54 -23.57
N ASN A 447 -1.68 8.43 -22.36
CA ASN A 447 -3.06 8.84 -22.05
C ASN A 447 -3.09 9.64 -20.74
N VAL A 448 -3.03 10.96 -20.82
CA VAL A 448 -3.02 11.90 -19.68
C VAL A 448 -3.74 13.19 -20.06
N HIS A 449 -4.54 13.72 -19.14
CA HIS A 449 -5.35 14.92 -19.37
C HIS A 449 -4.85 16.11 -18.55
N SER A 450 -5.13 17.31 -19.06
CA SER A 450 -4.80 18.59 -18.44
C SER A 450 -6.03 19.51 -18.39
N CYS A 451 -5.83 20.74 -17.95
CA CYS A 451 -6.84 21.80 -17.99
C CYS A 451 -7.41 22.18 -19.36
N PHE A 452 -6.95 21.57 -20.46
CA PHE A 452 -7.60 21.76 -21.76
C PHE A 452 -8.63 20.69 -22.09
N SER A 453 -8.64 19.58 -21.35
CA SER A 453 -9.58 18.48 -21.56
C SER A 453 -10.98 18.83 -21.06
N SER A 454 -12.00 18.28 -21.70
CA SER A 454 -13.41 18.59 -21.38
C SER A 454 -13.92 17.85 -20.15
N ASP A 455 -13.23 16.79 -19.76
CA ASP A 455 -13.52 15.95 -18.60
C ASP A 455 -12.78 16.39 -17.31
N VAL A 456 -12.01 17.48 -17.40
CA VAL A 456 -11.25 18.08 -16.30
C VAL A 456 -11.80 19.47 -15.94
N TYR A 457 -11.96 19.75 -14.64
CA TYR A 457 -12.24 21.08 -14.11
C TYR A 457 -10.96 21.80 -13.71
N CYS A 458 -10.76 23.03 -14.17
CA CYS A 458 -9.63 23.88 -13.82
C CYS A 458 -10.04 25.24 -13.26
N ALA A 459 -9.71 25.42 -11.98
CA ALA A 459 -9.97 26.65 -11.26
C ALA A 459 -9.26 27.84 -11.91
N GLY A 460 -10.05 28.85 -12.30
CA GLY A 460 -9.57 30.08 -12.92
C GLY A 460 -9.64 30.11 -14.44
N THR A 461 -9.87 28.98 -15.10
CA THR A 461 -10.25 28.92 -16.53
C THR A 461 -11.73 28.65 -16.70
N ASP A 462 -12.28 27.75 -15.88
CA ASP A 462 -13.65 27.26 -16.02
C ASP A 462 -14.60 28.05 -15.11
N ASP A 463 -15.91 27.95 -15.39
CA ASP A 463 -16.91 28.64 -14.58
C ASP A 463 -16.86 28.12 -13.13
N ALA A 464 -16.80 29.04 -12.17
CA ALA A 464 -16.85 28.67 -10.76
C ALA A 464 -18.16 27.94 -10.38
N GLY A 465 -19.23 28.11 -11.15
CA GLY A 465 -20.47 27.34 -11.01
C GLY A 465 -20.38 25.88 -11.44
N GLU A 466 -19.34 25.51 -12.20
CA GLU A 466 -19.03 24.14 -12.65
C GLU A 466 -17.96 23.48 -11.77
N ALA A 467 -17.59 24.12 -10.66
CA ALA A 467 -16.60 23.62 -9.73
C ALA A 467 -16.98 22.23 -9.21
N ASP A 468 -16.28 21.22 -9.72
CA ASP A 468 -16.35 19.85 -9.25
C ASP A 468 -15.00 19.48 -8.64
N PRO A 469 -14.90 19.35 -7.31
CA PRO A 469 -13.66 18.96 -6.66
C PRO A 469 -13.15 17.59 -7.13
N PHE A 470 -14.03 16.72 -7.63
CA PHE A 470 -13.67 15.39 -8.13
C PHE A 470 -13.11 15.42 -9.55
N ARG A 471 -13.27 16.54 -10.27
CA ARG A 471 -12.67 16.76 -11.61
C ARG A 471 -11.52 17.74 -11.60
N ALA A 472 -11.12 18.23 -10.42
CA ALA A 472 -10.08 19.25 -10.30
C ALA A 472 -8.75 18.75 -10.89
N GLY A 473 -8.37 19.25 -12.07
CA GLY A 473 -7.15 18.87 -12.76
C GLY A 473 -5.99 19.81 -12.51
N VAL A 474 -4.95 19.66 -13.34
CA VAL A 474 -3.71 20.42 -13.25
C VAL A 474 -3.28 20.94 -14.61
N ASP A 475 -2.47 22.00 -14.58
CA ASP A 475 -1.91 22.57 -15.80
C ASP A 475 -0.87 21.64 -16.47
N VAL A 476 -0.59 21.91 -17.75
CA VAL A 476 0.38 21.15 -18.56
C VAL A 476 1.75 21.06 -17.88
N ARG A 477 2.23 22.16 -17.27
CA ARG A 477 3.52 22.17 -16.59
C ARG A 477 3.55 21.18 -15.43
N SER A 478 2.47 21.10 -14.66
CA SER A 478 2.33 20.22 -13.50
C SER A 478 2.28 18.75 -13.93
N ARG A 479 1.62 18.42 -15.05
CA ARG A 479 1.70 17.05 -15.64
C ARG A 479 3.13 16.66 -16.04
N PHE A 480 3.86 17.57 -16.68
CA PHE A 480 5.27 17.32 -17.00
C PHE A 480 6.16 17.23 -15.74
N ALA A 481 5.85 17.98 -14.68
CA ALA A 481 6.55 17.88 -13.39
C ALA A 481 6.28 16.54 -12.70
N GLU A 482 5.03 16.09 -12.68
CA GLU A 482 4.63 14.77 -12.19
C GLU A 482 5.36 13.66 -12.95
N ALA A 483 5.26 13.66 -14.28
CA ALA A 483 5.93 12.68 -15.14
C ALA A 483 7.45 12.64 -14.91
N GLY A 484 8.10 13.81 -14.79
CA GLY A 484 9.53 13.89 -14.50
C GLY A 484 9.89 13.37 -13.11
N GLY A 485 9.08 13.67 -12.09
CA GLY A 485 9.24 13.14 -10.73
C GLY A 485 9.06 11.61 -10.66
N ARG A 486 8.21 11.07 -11.54
CA ARG A 486 7.98 9.63 -11.71
C ARG A 486 9.01 8.93 -12.60
N GLY A 487 9.97 9.68 -13.15
CA GLY A 487 11.07 9.15 -13.96
C GLY A 487 10.70 8.81 -15.40
N LEU A 488 9.59 9.32 -15.93
CA LEU A 488 9.19 9.11 -17.32
C LEU A 488 10.14 9.85 -18.29
N ASP A 489 10.38 9.25 -19.44
CA ASP A 489 11.15 9.83 -20.54
C ASP A 489 10.30 10.61 -21.53
N TYR A 490 9.03 10.23 -21.72
CA TYR A 490 8.09 10.91 -22.60
C TYR A 490 6.67 10.93 -22.02
N LEU A 491 5.86 11.88 -22.47
CA LEU A 491 4.47 12.05 -22.09
C LEU A 491 3.67 12.56 -23.29
N ALA A 492 2.54 11.92 -23.58
CA ALA A 492 1.48 12.53 -24.37
C ALA A 492 0.44 13.09 -23.39
N ILE A 493 0.16 14.38 -23.50
CA ILE A 493 -1.05 14.96 -22.90
C ILE A 493 -2.06 15.00 -24.03
N SER A 494 -3.10 14.20 -23.90
CA SER A 494 -4.08 13.84 -24.92
C SER A 494 -5.45 14.36 -24.51
N ASP A 495 -5.58 15.68 -24.38
CA ASP A 495 -6.85 16.31 -24.02
C ASP A 495 -7.94 16.00 -25.07
N ASP A 496 -9.19 15.94 -24.61
CA ASP A 496 -10.37 15.63 -25.43
C ASP A 496 -10.49 16.60 -26.62
N ASP A 497 -10.32 16.06 -27.83
CA ASP A 497 -10.44 16.81 -29.08
C ASP A 497 -9.63 18.13 -29.07
N ASP A 498 -8.50 18.16 -28.35
CA ASP A 498 -7.70 19.36 -28.14
C ASP A 498 -6.18 19.11 -28.21
N VAL A 499 -5.49 19.94 -28.99
CA VAL A 499 -4.04 19.83 -29.24
C VAL A 499 -3.21 20.92 -28.57
N ARG A 500 -3.84 21.83 -27.80
CA ARG A 500 -3.16 23.01 -27.22
C ARG A 500 -2.04 22.61 -26.27
N SER A 501 -2.19 21.48 -25.57
CA SER A 501 -1.16 20.93 -24.67
C SER A 501 0.21 20.74 -25.31
N ALA A 502 0.25 20.38 -26.59
CA ALA A 502 1.50 20.23 -27.33
C ALA A 502 2.32 21.52 -27.47
N SER A 503 1.67 22.68 -27.34
CA SER A 503 2.27 24.01 -27.51
C SER A 503 2.23 24.88 -26.25
N ALA A 504 1.58 24.39 -25.19
CA ALA A 504 1.40 25.11 -23.94
C ALA A 504 2.72 25.31 -23.19
N ARG A 505 2.75 26.35 -22.35
CA ARG A 505 3.91 26.64 -21.51
C ARG A 505 4.17 25.47 -20.56
N GLY A 506 5.40 24.97 -20.57
CA GLY A 506 5.82 23.83 -19.74
C GLY A 506 5.73 22.48 -20.44
N SER A 507 5.16 22.42 -21.65
CA SER A 507 5.19 21.22 -22.49
C SER A 507 6.64 20.80 -22.79
N GLY A 508 6.95 19.52 -22.56
CA GLY A 508 8.31 18.99 -22.67
C GLY A 508 9.26 19.43 -21.55
N GLY A 509 8.71 19.92 -20.44
CA GLY A 509 9.47 20.32 -19.26
C GLY A 509 10.03 19.14 -18.45
N HIS A 510 10.82 19.46 -17.42
CA HIS A 510 11.31 18.48 -16.43
C HIS A 510 12.07 17.29 -17.02
N GLY A 511 12.67 17.49 -18.19
CA GLY A 511 13.47 16.48 -18.87
C GLY A 511 12.64 15.48 -19.68
N VAL A 512 11.31 15.54 -19.67
CA VAL A 512 10.40 14.61 -20.34
C VAL A 512 10.10 15.08 -21.76
N LEU A 513 10.09 14.18 -22.75
CA LEU A 513 9.74 14.49 -24.14
C LEU A 513 8.22 14.64 -24.31
N ALA A 514 7.78 15.73 -24.93
CA ALA A 514 6.38 15.88 -25.33
C ALA A 514 6.08 15.10 -26.61
N ILE A 515 5.09 14.21 -26.56
CA ILE A 515 4.48 13.60 -27.74
C ILE A 515 3.17 14.36 -27.99
N PRO A 516 3.03 15.11 -29.10
CA PRO A 516 1.77 15.79 -29.38
C PRO A 516 0.69 14.76 -29.70
N GLY A 517 -0.55 15.01 -29.31
CA GLY A 517 -1.68 14.16 -29.63
C GLY A 517 -2.96 14.70 -29.00
N TYR A 518 -4.06 14.02 -29.26
CA TYR A 518 -5.37 14.29 -28.68
C TYR A 518 -6.18 12.98 -28.62
N GLU A 519 -7.16 12.94 -27.73
CA GLU A 519 -8.12 11.84 -27.62
C GLU A 519 -9.40 12.20 -28.39
N ASP A 520 -9.81 11.37 -29.35
CA ASP A 520 -10.97 11.59 -30.24
C ASP A 520 -12.16 10.71 -29.79
N HIS A 521 -13.33 11.34 -29.58
CA HIS A 521 -14.56 10.68 -29.18
C HIS A 521 -15.35 10.12 -30.38
N VAL A 522 -14.82 9.05 -30.96
CA VAL A 522 -15.46 8.29 -32.06
C VAL A 522 -16.56 7.35 -31.54
N ASN A 523 -17.01 6.34 -32.32
CA ASN A 523 -17.85 5.25 -31.78
C ASN A 523 -17.01 4.31 -30.88
N GLY A 524 -16.60 4.84 -29.73
CA GLY A 524 -15.48 4.38 -28.91
C GLY A 524 -14.56 5.56 -28.58
N VAL A 525 -13.29 5.29 -28.28
CA VAL A 525 -12.29 6.33 -28.00
C VAL A 525 -10.97 5.96 -28.68
N ALA A 526 -10.29 6.94 -29.27
CA ALA A 526 -9.06 6.71 -30.02
C ALA A 526 -8.10 7.90 -29.96
N HIS A 527 -6.81 7.63 -29.69
CA HIS A 527 -5.77 8.64 -29.79
C HIS A 527 -5.25 8.78 -31.21
N VAL A 528 -5.00 10.03 -31.58
CA VAL A 528 -4.12 10.40 -32.68
C VAL A 528 -2.83 10.97 -32.09
N LEU A 529 -1.79 10.15 -32.05
CA LEU A 529 -0.50 10.50 -31.46
C LEU A 529 0.50 10.95 -32.55
N GLY A 530 1.38 11.87 -32.19
CA GLY A 530 2.41 12.43 -33.07
C GLY A 530 1.95 13.54 -34.02
N VAL A 531 0.69 13.98 -33.92
CA VAL A 531 0.09 15.02 -34.78
C VAL A 531 -0.25 16.25 -33.94
N LYS A 532 -0.06 17.46 -34.51
CA LYS A 532 -0.21 18.75 -33.81
C LYS A 532 -1.50 19.50 -34.14
N GLU A 533 -2.39 18.87 -34.89
CA GLU A 533 -3.65 19.42 -35.36
C GLU A 533 -4.72 18.34 -35.27
N LEU A 534 -5.97 18.74 -35.10
CA LEU A 534 -7.10 17.83 -35.16
C LEU A 534 -7.28 17.33 -36.60
N LEU A 535 -7.40 16.03 -36.76
CA LEU A 535 -7.70 15.39 -38.04
C LEU A 535 -9.21 15.22 -38.19
N ASP A 536 -9.70 15.24 -39.42
CA ASP A 536 -11.12 15.11 -39.72
C ASP A 536 -11.59 13.66 -39.53
N ASN A 537 -12.48 13.43 -38.56
CA ASN A 537 -13.11 12.14 -38.31
C ASN A 537 -14.36 11.89 -39.18
N GLY A 538 -14.70 12.83 -40.07
CA GLY A 538 -15.72 12.69 -41.10
C GLY A 538 -17.13 12.46 -40.56
N ASP A 539 -17.82 11.44 -41.08
CA ASP A 539 -19.16 11.05 -40.62
C ASP A 539 -19.14 10.03 -39.47
N GLY A 540 -17.95 9.76 -38.91
CA GLY A 540 -17.75 8.76 -37.86
C GLY A 540 -17.92 7.31 -38.35
N SER A 541 -18.08 7.06 -39.65
CA SER A 541 -18.12 5.70 -40.18
C SER A 541 -16.74 5.02 -40.08
N ALA A 542 -16.70 3.68 -40.09
CA ALA A 542 -15.44 2.95 -40.12
C ALA A 542 -14.53 3.38 -41.29
N ALA A 543 -15.12 3.76 -42.44
CA ALA A 543 -14.37 4.26 -43.58
C ALA A 543 -13.71 5.63 -43.29
N ALA A 544 -14.43 6.55 -42.65
CA ALA A 544 -13.90 7.85 -42.25
C ALA A 544 -12.78 7.71 -41.20
N ILE A 545 -12.98 6.87 -40.18
CA ILE A 545 -11.96 6.65 -39.14
C ILE A 545 -10.71 5.95 -39.71
N ASN A 546 -10.87 5.02 -40.66
CA ASN A 546 -9.70 4.48 -41.36
C ASN A 546 -8.96 5.54 -42.20
N ALA A 547 -9.66 6.52 -42.76
CA ALA A 547 -9.05 7.63 -43.49
C ALA A 547 -8.28 8.57 -42.54
N LEU A 548 -8.86 8.90 -41.38
CA LEU A 548 -8.18 9.62 -40.31
C LEU A 548 -6.93 8.89 -39.84
N ALA A 549 -7.04 7.58 -39.59
CA ALA A 549 -5.90 6.76 -39.19
C ALA A 549 -4.83 6.68 -40.30
N ALA A 550 -5.21 6.75 -41.58
CA ALA A 550 -4.26 6.82 -42.68
C ALA A 550 -3.55 8.19 -42.75
N ASP A 551 -4.26 9.29 -42.52
CA ASP A 551 -3.67 10.63 -42.48
C ASP A 551 -2.71 10.79 -41.29
N ALA A 552 -3.07 10.28 -40.12
CA ALA A 552 -2.19 10.22 -38.95
C ALA A 552 -0.85 9.53 -39.30
N ARG A 553 -0.91 8.34 -39.93
CA ARG A 553 0.27 7.61 -40.39
C ARG A 553 1.09 8.36 -41.44
N ALA A 554 0.42 9.04 -42.38
CA ALA A 554 1.09 9.84 -43.40
C ALA A 554 1.89 11.00 -42.79
N LYS A 555 1.42 11.53 -41.66
CA LYS A 555 2.11 12.56 -40.86
C LYS A 555 3.16 11.99 -39.89
N GLY A 556 3.39 10.68 -39.92
CA GLY A 556 4.34 9.98 -39.05
C GLY A 556 3.80 9.69 -37.64
N GLY A 557 2.50 9.91 -37.42
CA GLY A 557 1.79 9.62 -36.20
C GLY A 557 1.36 8.15 -36.06
N VAL A 558 0.61 7.89 -35.00
CA VAL A 558 0.09 6.59 -34.57
C VAL A 558 -1.39 6.75 -34.30
N PHE A 559 -2.19 5.82 -34.82
CA PHE A 559 -3.61 5.69 -34.45
C PHE A 559 -3.78 4.57 -33.42
N GLN A 560 -4.25 4.92 -32.23
CA GLN A 560 -4.46 4.00 -31.12
C GLN A 560 -5.96 3.79 -30.87
N ILE A 561 -6.36 2.56 -30.53
CA ILE A 561 -7.66 2.32 -29.90
C ILE A 561 -7.46 2.36 -28.39
N ASP A 562 -8.25 3.17 -27.69
CA ASP A 562 -8.10 3.37 -26.25
C ASP A 562 -9.07 2.52 -25.45
N HIS A 563 -8.54 1.97 -24.36
CA HIS A 563 -9.24 1.19 -23.34
C HIS A 563 -10.50 0.46 -23.84
N PRO A 564 -10.40 -0.46 -24.85
CA PRO A 564 -11.57 -1.05 -25.52
C PRO A 564 -12.44 -1.92 -24.59
N GLY A 565 -11.87 -2.35 -23.45
CA GLY A 565 -12.56 -3.06 -22.38
C GLY A 565 -13.19 -2.16 -21.32
N SER A 566 -13.30 -0.85 -21.55
CA SER A 566 -13.96 0.08 -20.63
C SER A 566 -15.46 -0.19 -20.57
N LYS A 567 -16.08 -0.01 -19.40
CA LYS A 567 -17.55 -0.09 -19.20
C LYS A 567 -18.22 -1.37 -19.76
N ILE A 568 -17.48 -2.47 -19.91
CA ILE A 568 -18.05 -3.72 -20.41
C ILE A 568 -19.03 -4.29 -19.38
N THR A 569 -20.20 -4.71 -19.85
CA THR A 569 -21.26 -5.31 -19.00
C THR A 569 -21.37 -6.82 -19.18
N LYS A 570 -20.59 -7.38 -20.11
CA LYS A 570 -20.52 -8.81 -20.45
C LYS A 570 -19.07 -9.20 -20.75
N PRO A 571 -18.66 -10.45 -20.44
CA PRO A 571 -17.35 -10.95 -20.84
C PRO A 571 -17.17 -10.89 -22.37
N PHE A 572 -16.02 -10.40 -22.82
CA PHE A 572 -15.60 -10.55 -24.22
C PHE A 572 -15.14 -11.99 -24.45
N ALA A 573 -15.85 -12.73 -25.31
CA ALA A 573 -15.56 -14.13 -25.57
C ALA A 573 -15.65 -14.45 -27.06
N GLY A 574 -14.75 -15.30 -27.56
CA GLY A 574 -14.79 -15.78 -28.95
C GLY A 574 -14.63 -14.70 -30.02
N CYS A 575 -13.94 -13.61 -29.69
CA CYS A 575 -13.81 -12.42 -30.54
C CYS A 575 -15.14 -11.71 -30.89
N ASP A 576 -16.18 -11.85 -30.05
CA ASP A 576 -17.43 -11.08 -30.20
C ASP A 576 -17.23 -9.63 -29.74
N ALA A 577 -16.84 -8.76 -30.66
CA ALA A 577 -16.60 -7.35 -30.36
C ALA A 577 -17.87 -6.54 -30.05
N SER A 578 -19.07 -7.11 -30.16
CA SER A 578 -20.31 -6.41 -29.79
C SER A 578 -20.44 -6.15 -28.28
N THR A 579 -19.60 -6.78 -27.45
CA THR A 579 -19.55 -6.57 -26.01
C THR A 579 -18.61 -5.44 -25.59
N LEU A 580 -17.77 -4.93 -26.50
CA LEU A 580 -16.80 -3.85 -26.23
C LEU A 580 -17.45 -2.48 -26.39
N THR A 581 -16.88 -1.47 -25.74
CA THR A 581 -17.25 -0.06 -25.99
C THR A 581 -16.75 0.45 -27.34
N TRP A 582 -15.71 -0.18 -27.88
CA TRP A 582 -15.23 0.06 -29.25
C TRP A 582 -16.22 -0.48 -30.29
N GLY A 583 -17.06 0.41 -30.82
CA GLY A 583 -18.21 0.06 -31.66
C GLY A 583 -17.90 -0.27 -33.11
N TYR A 584 -16.63 -0.21 -33.54
CA TYR A 584 -16.22 -0.56 -34.90
C TYR A 584 -15.82 -2.03 -35.07
N GLY A 585 -15.85 -2.83 -34.01
CA GLY A 585 -15.44 -4.23 -34.07
C GLY A 585 -14.01 -4.38 -34.60
N PHE A 586 -13.85 -4.96 -35.79
CA PHE A 586 -12.56 -5.13 -36.47
C PHE A 586 -12.47 -4.35 -37.80
N ASP A 587 -13.40 -3.41 -38.04
CA ASP A 587 -13.48 -2.68 -39.31
C ASP A 587 -12.51 -1.49 -39.38
N VAL A 588 -12.03 -1.00 -38.23
CA VAL A 588 -11.02 0.07 -38.11
C VAL A 588 -9.72 -0.52 -37.60
N ARG A 589 -8.64 -0.40 -38.40
CA ARG A 589 -7.35 -1.03 -38.05
C ARG A 589 -6.46 -0.10 -37.21
N PRO A 590 -6.13 -0.48 -35.96
CA PRO A 590 -5.19 0.26 -35.12
C PRO A 590 -3.73 0.04 -35.52
N ASP A 591 -2.85 0.95 -35.10
CA ASP A 591 -1.42 0.71 -34.96
C ASP A 591 -1.11 0.14 -33.56
N THR A 592 -1.71 0.73 -32.52
CA THR A 592 -1.61 0.30 -31.12
C THR A 592 -2.99 0.10 -30.50
N ILE A 593 -3.08 -0.76 -29.50
CA ILE A 593 -4.25 -0.88 -28.62
C ILE A 593 -3.77 -0.63 -27.20
N GLU A 594 -4.45 0.27 -26.50
CA GLU A 594 -4.26 0.50 -25.07
C GLU A 594 -4.89 -0.68 -24.31
N VAL A 595 -4.08 -1.70 -24.05
CA VAL A 595 -4.51 -2.93 -23.40
C VAL A 595 -4.61 -2.75 -21.90
N TRP A 596 -3.78 -1.89 -21.33
CA TRP A 596 -3.76 -1.63 -19.90
C TRP A 596 -4.12 -0.17 -19.62
N ASN A 597 -5.29 0.02 -19.01
CA ASN A 597 -5.77 1.31 -18.54
C ASN A 597 -6.61 1.07 -17.26
N PRO A 598 -6.51 1.91 -16.21
CA PRO A 598 -7.25 1.73 -14.96
C PRO A 598 -8.78 1.64 -15.11
N ALA A 599 -9.35 2.24 -16.16
CA ALA A 599 -10.77 2.22 -16.47
C ALA A 599 -11.19 1.05 -17.38
N SER A 600 -10.26 0.16 -17.75
CA SER A 600 -10.47 -0.94 -18.70
C SER A 600 -10.19 -2.30 -18.10
N SER A 601 -10.90 -3.33 -18.59
CA SER A 601 -10.50 -4.72 -18.32
C SER A 601 -9.28 -5.10 -19.15
N ILE A 602 -8.16 -5.36 -18.47
CA ILE A 602 -6.92 -5.81 -19.11
C ILE A 602 -7.20 -7.07 -19.91
N ARG A 603 -7.89 -8.04 -19.28
CA ARG A 603 -8.23 -9.31 -19.93
C ARG A 603 -9.03 -9.13 -21.22
N ALA A 604 -10.08 -8.31 -21.20
CA ALA A 604 -10.90 -8.09 -22.40
C ALA A 604 -10.09 -7.41 -23.52
N ALA A 605 -9.22 -6.45 -23.16
CA ALA A 605 -8.39 -5.77 -24.13
C ALA A 605 -7.24 -6.65 -24.68
N GLU A 606 -6.66 -7.53 -23.86
CA GLU A 606 -5.69 -8.56 -24.27
C GLU A 606 -6.31 -9.54 -25.25
N ASP A 607 -7.51 -10.04 -24.94
CA ASP A 607 -8.24 -10.95 -25.82
C ASP A 607 -8.59 -10.25 -27.15
N TYR A 608 -8.96 -8.97 -27.10
CA TYR A 608 -9.22 -8.18 -28.31
C TYR A 608 -7.95 -7.97 -29.16
N LEU A 609 -6.81 -7.70 -28.53
CA LEU A 609 -5.51 -7.69 -29.20
C LEU A 609 -5.21 -9.06 -29.84
N ASP A 610 -5.37 -10.16 -29.11
CA ASP A 610 -5.11 -11.51 -29.60
C ASP A 610 -6.00 -11.85 -30.81
N CYS A 611 -7.24 -11.39 -30.83
CA CYS A 611 -8.14 -11.50 -31.99
C CYS A 611 -7.62 -10.74 -33.22
N TRP A 612 -7.01 -9.57 -33.07
CA TRP A 612 -6.33 -8.87 -34.15
C TRP A 612 -5.10 -9.63 -34.65
N LEU A 613 -4.28 -10.14 -33.72
CA LEU A 613 -3.07 -10.88 -34.07
C LEU A 613 -3.40 -12.20 -34.80
N GLN A 614 -4.46 -12.90 -34.40
CA GLN A 614 -4.97 -14.09 -35.09
C GLN A 614 -5.45 -13.80 -36.52
N ARG A 615 -5.92 -12.58 -36.79
CA ARG A 615 -6.28 -12.10 -38.14
C ARG A 615 -5.06 -11.69 -38.98
N GLY A 616 -3.86 -11.84 -38.44
CA GLY A 616 -2.60 -11.52 -39.11
C GLY A 616 -2.23 -10.04 -39.07
N ALA A 617 -2.95 -9.23 -38.29
CA ALA A 617 -2.60 -7.83 -38.10
C ALA A 617 -1.32 -7.73 -37.25
N ARG A 618 -0.50 -6.71 -37.55
CA ARG A 618 0.57 -6.28 -36.65
C ARG A 618 0.06 -5.09 -35.86
N VAL A 619 -0.27 -5.34 -34.60
CA VAL A 619 -0.80 -4.35 -33.67
C VAL A 619 0.04 -4.41 -32.42
N ALA A 620 0.42 -3.24 -31.92
CA ALA A 620 1.23 -3.08 -30.73
C ALA A 620 0.34 -2.95 -29.48
N LEU A 621 0.86 -3.43 -28.36
CA LEU A 621 0.27 -3.24 -27.05
C LEU A 621 0.82 -1.95 -26.42
N THR A 622 -0.05 -1.12 -25.86
CA THR A 622 0.30 0.04 -25.03
C THR A 622 -0.52 0.05 -23.74
N GLY A 623 -0.17 0.93 -22.83
CA GLY A 623 -0.97 1.28 -21.68
C GLY A 623 -0.90 2.78 -21.40
N GLY A 624 -1.90 3.30 -20.70
CA GLY A 624 -2.00 4.71 -20.35
C GLY A 624 -2.80 4.91 -19.07
N SER A 625 -2.45 5.94 -18.32
CA SER A 625 -3.01 6.14 -16.97
C SER A 625 -4.41 6.74 -16.95
N ASP A 626 -4.80 7.48 -18.00
CA ASP A 626 -6.03 8.28 -18.01
C ASP A 626 -6.08 9.22 -16.78
N ALA A 627 -4.92 9.83 -16.49
CA ALA A 627 -4.72 10.72 -15.36
C ALA A 627 -5.39 12.08 -15.60
N ARG A 628 -6.54 12.30 -14.95
CA ARG A 628 -7.38 13.50 -15.11
C ARG A 628 -7.30 14.49 -13.97
N THR A 629 -7.29 13.99 -12.74
CA THR A 629 -7.46 14.81 -11.53
C THR A 629 -6.15 14.95 -10.77
N GLN A 630 -6.12 15.91 -9.84
CA GLN A 630 -5.03 16.08 -8.87
C GLN A 630 -5.30 15.33 -7.55
N TYR A 631 -6.54 14.90 -7.32
CA TYR A 631 -7.03 14.36 -6.03
C TYR A 631 -7.67 12.97 -6.10
N GLY A 632 -7.61 12.25 -7.22
CA GLY A 632 -8.51 11.10 -7.44
C GLY A 632 -7.93 9.87 -8.14
N GLN A 633 -6.62 9.80 -8.39
CA GLN A 633 -5.99 8.58 -8.90
C GLN A 633 -4.62 8.45 -8.21
N PRO A 634 -4.48 7.67 -7.12
CA PRO A 634 -3.17 7.34 -6.55
C PRO A 634 -2.16 6.90 -7.63
N GLN A 635 -2.67 6.28 -8.70
CA GLN A 635 -1.97 5.82 -9.89
C GLN A 635 -1.21 6.95 -10.61
N GLY A 636 -1.86 8.07 -10.96
CA GLY A 636 -1.26 9.21 -11.68
C GLY A 636 -0.53 8.85 -12.99
N ALA A 637 0.19 9.81 -13.58
CA ALA A 637 0.90 9.59 -14.85
C ALA A 637 1.93 8.45 -14.74
N GLY A 638 1.97 7.55 -15.73
CA GLY A 638 2.88 6.41 -15.74
C GLY A 638 2.39 5.19 -14.95
N TYR A 639 1.10 5.13 -14.61
CA TYR A 639 0.48 3.96 -14.03
C TYR A 639 -0.76 3.56 -14.86
N PRO A 640 -0.63 2.62 -15.82
CA PRO A 640 0.58 1.88 -16.18
C PRO A 640 1.59 2.70 -17.01
N THR A 641 2.83 2.23 -17.08
CA THR A 641 3.90 2.80 -17.92
C THR A 641 4.04 2.02 -19.22
N THR A 642 3.98 2.72 -20.36
CA THR A 642 4.43 2.18 -21.64
C THR A 642 5.94 2.38 -21.79
N TRP A 643 6.65 1.29 -22.06
CA TRP A 643 8.06 1.28 -22.42
C TRP A 643 8.23 1.09 -23.92
N VAL A 644 8.99 1.96 -24.57
CA VAL A 644 9.36 1.81 -25.98
C VAL A 644 10.85 1.51 -26.13
N LEU A 645 11.20 0.50 -26.93
CA LEU A 645 12.59 0.27 -27.32
C LEU A 645 12.92 1.15 -28.53
N ALA A 646 13.37 2.37 -28.23
CA ALA A 646 13.69 3.39 -29.22
C ALA A 646 15.19 3.39 -29.55
N ARG A 647 15.53 3.76 -30.79
CA ARG A 647 16.93 3.85 -31.24
C ARG A 647 17.68 5.04 -30.60
N ASP A 648 16.96 6.09 -30.24
CA ASP A 648 17.46 7.33 -29.64
C ASP A 648 16.35 8.02 -28.82
N ARG A 649 16.72 9.04 -28.03
CA ARG A 649 15.79 9.77 -27.17
C ARG A 649 15.17 10.95 -27.93
N SER A 650 14.16 10.67 -28.76
CA SER A 650 13.39 11.68 -29.50
C SER A 650 11.93 11.24 -29.69
N ALA A 651 11.01 12.20 -29.83
CA ALA A 651 9.60 11.93 -30.08
C ALA A 651 9.38 11.08 -31.36
N GLY A 652 10.15 11.35 -32.41
CA GLY A 652 10.09 10.55 -33.65
C GLY A 652 10.52 9.09 -33.44
N ALA A 653 11.55 8.85 -32.62
CA ALA A 653 11.99 7.48 -32.31
C ALA A 653 10.99 6.73 -31.41
N VAL A 654 10.29 7.44 -30.52
CA VAL A 654 9.16 6.89 -29.74
C VAL A 654 8.03 6.44 -30.68
N LEU A 655 7.57 7.32 -31.57
CA LEU A 655 6.51 7.02 -32.55
C LEU A 655 6.89 5.91 -33.53
N GLU A 656 8.16 5.83 -33.94
CA GLU A 656 8.68 4.72 -34.74
C GLU A 656 8.61 3.38 -33.98
N ALA A 657 9.02 3.36 -32.71
CA ALA A 657 8.99 2.17 -31.88
C ALA A 657 7.55 1.69 -31.60
N LEU A 658 6.60 2.62 -31.38
CA LEU A 658 5.17 2.31 -31.25
C LEU A 658 4.62 1.62 -32.51
N ARG A 659 4.85 2.19 -33.70
CA ARG A 659 4.41 1.58 -34.98
C ARG A 659 5.06 0.23 -35.24
N ALA A 660 6.29 0.03 -34.78
CA ALA A 660 7.01 -1.23 -34.92
C ALA A 660 6.58 -2.30 -33.89
N GLY A 661 5.72 -1.96 -32.92
CA GLY A 661 5.35 -2.86 -31.83
C GLY A 661 6.48 -3.20 -30.88
N ARG A 662 7.47 -2.31 -30.76
CA ARG A 662 8.62 -2.47 -29.86
C ARG A 662 8.29 -1.96 -28.46
N THR A 663 7.22 -2.49 -27.89
CA THR A 663 6.65 -2.00 -26.64
C THR A 663 6.55 -3.07 -25.57
N SER A 664 6.64 -2.66 -24.32
CA SER A 664 6.25 -3.43 -23.14
C SER A 664 5.50 -2.48 -22.20
N VAL A 665 4.61 -3.02 -21.38
CA VAL A 665 3.90 -2.23 -20.37
C VAL A 665 4.21 -2.81 -19.00
N SER A 666 4.43 -1.95 -18.01
CA SER A 666 4.54 -2.33 -16.60
C SER A 666 3.52 -1.56 -15.75
N ALA A 667 3.06 -2.15 -14.65
CA ALA A 667 2.15 -1.49 -13.71
C ALA A 667 2.75 -0.18 -13.18
N LEU A 668 4.03 -0.21 -12.84
CA LEU A 668 4.70 0.85 -12.11
C LEU A 668 5.56 1.77 -13.00
N PRO A 669 5.74 3.04 -12.62
CA PRO A 669 6.70 3.93 -13.23
C PRO A 669 8.15 3.67 -12.76
N PRO A 670 9.16 4.23 -13.46
CA PRO A 670 10.57 4.02 -13.14
C PRO A 670 10.98 4.47 -11.73
N SER A 671 10.38 5.54 -11.19
CA SER A 671 10.73 6.09 -9.87
C SER A 671 10.50 5.14 -8.70
N VAL A 672 9.53 4.23 -8.85
CA VAL A 672 9.19 3.17 -7.89
C VAL A 672 9.63 1.79 -8.41
N GLY A 673 10.48 1.80 -9.45
CA GLY A 673 11.20 0.64 -9.92
C GLY A 673 10.51 -0.21 -10.98
N GLY A 674 9.42 0.25 -11.58
CA GLY A 674 8.86 -0.37 -12.77
C GLY A 674 9.88 -0.49 -13.90
N ARG A 675 9.82 -1.60 -14.66
CA ARG A 675 10.72 -1.93 -15.77
C ARG A 675 9.99 -2.80 -16.80
N PRO A 676 10.44 -2.84 -18.07
CA PRO A 676 9.78 -3.65 -19.08
C PRO A 676 10.04 -5.15 -18.89
N LEU A 677 9.05 -5.95 -19.27
CA LEU A 677 9.22 -7.38 -19.54
C LEU A 677 9.80 -7.52 -20.96
N VAL A 678 10.78 -8.41 -21.15
CA VAL A 678 11.44 -8.55 -22.47
C VAL A 678 11.46 -9.99 -22.95
N ILE A 679 11.21 -10.17 -24.25
CA ILE A 679 11.56 -11.39 -24.99
C ILE A 679 12.82 -11.09 -25.80
N GLU A 680 13.85 -11.90 -25.58
CA GLU A 680 15.17 -11.75 -26.17
C GLU A 680 15.56 -12.98 -26.99
N ALA A 681 16.26 -12.75 -28.09
CA ALA A 681 16.87 -13.81 -28.89
C ALA A 681 18.39 -13.74 -28.81
N LYS A 682 19.06 -14.89 -28.92
CA LYS A 682 20.53 -14.92 -28.96
C LYS A 682 21.02 -14.51 -30.36
N ARG A 683 21.76 -13.40 -30.43
CA ARG A 683 22.37 -12.84 -31.65
C ARG A 683 23.85 -12.52 -31.37
N GLY A 684 24.76 -13.07 -32.17
CA GLY A 684 26.20 -12.81 -32.00
C GLY A 684 26.75 -13.14 -30.60
N GLY A 685 26.18 -14.15 -29.93
CA GLY A 685 26.57 -14.55 -28.58
C GLY A 685 25.94 -13.74 -27.43
N ARG A 686 25.15 -12.71 -27.73
CA ARG A 686 24.43 -11.90 -26.73
C ARG A 686 22.92 -12.04 -26.90
N PHE A 687 22.17 -11.87 -25.83
CA PHE A 687 20.71 -11.76 -25.91
C PHE A 687 20.35 -10.32 -26.28
N VAL A 688 19.45 -10.16 -27.26
CA VAL A 688 18.92 -8.86 -27.69
C VAL A 688 17.40 -8.91 -27.69
N PRO A 689 16.69 -7.84 -27.26
CA PRO A 689 15.24 -7.80 -27.35
C PRO A 689 14.77 -7.98 -28.80
N VAL A 690 13.67 -8.72 -28.98
CA VAL A 690 13.06 -9.01 -30.30
C VAL A 690 11.56 -8.74 -30.34
N ILE A 691 11.02 -8.04 -29.32
CA ILE A 691 9.61 -7.61 -29.28
C ILE A 691 9.32 -6.72 -30.49
N GLY A 692 8.23 -6.97 -31.20
CA GLY A 692 7.86 -6.30 -32.46
C GLY A 692 8.56 -6.84 -33.71
N ASP A 693 9.63 -7.62 -33.55
CA ASP A 693 10.43 -8.17 -34.66
C ASP A 693 10.00 -9.61 -35.04
N ASP A 694 10.58 -10.12 -36.13
CA ASP A 694 10.40 -11.50 -36.58
C ASP A 694 11.50 -12.42 -36.00
N VAL A 695 11.11 -13.63 -35.60
CA VAL A 695 11.99 -14.73 -35.18
C VAL A 695 11.67 -16.00 -35.98
N ARG A 696 12.66 -16.89 -36.09
CA ARG A 696 12.48 -18.13 -36.84
C ARG A 696 11.75 -19.20 -36.01
N PRO A 697 10.96 -20.08 -36.65
CA PRO A 697 10.49 -21.29 -36.00
C PRO A 697 11.66 -22.11 -35.41
N GLY A 698 11.50 -22.59 -34.18
CA GLY A 698 12.54 -23.37 -33.49
C GLY A 698 13.71 -22.55 -32.92
N GLU A 699 13.67 -21.22 -33.01
CA GLU A 699 14.72 -20.37 -32.48
C GLU A 699 14.74 -20.34 -30.94
N LYS A 700 15.93 -20.25 -30.33
CA LYS A 700 16.09 -20.14 -28.88
C LYS A 700 15.84 -18.71 -28.41
N LEU A 701 14.84 -18.57 -27.54
CA LEU A 701 14.40 -17.32 -26.96
C LEU A 701 14.55 -17.37 -25.44
N ARG A 702 14.53 -16.19 -24.82
CA ARG A 702 14.53 -16.02 -23.38
C ARG A 702 13.57 -14.91 -23.01
N VAL A 703 12.79 -15.10 -21.96
CA VAL A 703 11.96 -14.06 -21.37
C VAL A 703 12.45 -13.73 -19.96
N ARG A 704 12.48 -12.45 -19.61
CA ARG A 704 12.85 -11.96 -18.26
C ARG A 704 12.27 -10.59 -17.97
N SER A 705 12.09 -10.27 -16.70
CA SER A 705 11.87 -8.90 -16.24
C SER A 705 13.20 -8.13 -16.30
N LEU A 706 13.16 -6.84 -16.68
CA LEU A 706 14.29 -5.93 -16.46
C LEU A 706 14.27 -5.33 -15.05
N ASP A 707 13.23 -5.58 -14.25
CA ASP A 707 13.22 -5.29 -12.81
C ASP A 707 13.85 -6.46 -12.06
N PRO A 708 15.02 -6.27 -11.40
CA PRO A 708 15.70 -7.34 -10.69
C PRO A 708 14.95 -7.83 -9.45
N LEU A 709 14.02 -7.04 -8.92
CA LEU A 709 13.29 -7.35 -7.68
C LEU A 709 12.00 -8.11 -7.93
N THR A 710 11.55 -8.20 -9.19
CA THR A 710 10.29 -8.88 -9.50
C THR A 710 10.41 -10.40 -9.33
N ASP A 711 9.44 -10.96 -8.62
CA ASP A 711 9.21 -12.39 -8.46
C ASP A 711 7.73 -12.67 -8.78
N GLY A 712 7.42 -13.72 -9.54
CA GLY A 712 6.03 -13.98 -9.93
C GLY A 712 5.81 -15.06 -11.01
N SER A 713 4.56 -15.28 -11.41
CA SER A 713 4.19 -16.19 -12.50
C SER A 713 4.40 -15.53 -13.86
N LEU A 714 5.26 -16.14 -14.66
CA LEU A 714 5.55 -15.72 -16.04
C LEU A 714 4.87 -16.67 -17.02
N ARG A 715 3.99 -16.11 -17.85
CA ARG A 715 3.28 -16.84 -18.91
C ARG A 715 3.73 -16.34 -20.28
N VAL A 716 4.03 -17.26 -21.20
CA VAL A 716 4.20 -16.96 -22.63
C VAL A 716 3.05 -17.59 -23.39
N LEU A 717 2.34 -16.78 -24.17
CA LEU A 717 1.27 -17.21 -25.06
C LEU A 717 1.79 -17.30 -26.49
N ALA A 718 1.36 -18.33 -27.22
CA ALA A 718 1.60 -18.54 -28.64
C ALA A 718 0.27 -18.78 -29.35
N ASN A 719 -0.10 -17.91 -30.28
CA ASN A 719 -1.34 -18.01 -31.05
C ASN A 719 -2.58 -18.23 -30.15
N GLY A 720 -2.69 -17.47 -29.06
CA GLY A 720 -3.79 -17.55 -28.08
C GLY A 720 -3.76 -18.76 -27.15
N ARG A 721 -2.67 -19.55 -27.14
CA ARG A 721 -2.51 -20.73 -26.26
C ARG A 721 -1.29 -20.55 -25.36
N THR A 722 -1.38 -20.98 -24.10
CA THR A 722 -0.24 -21.01 -23.19
C THR A 722 0.85 -21.94 -23.74
N LEU A 723 2.03 -21.37 -24.01
CA LEU A 723 3.24 -22.10 -24.39
C LEU A 723 4.06 -22.50 -23.15
N LEU A 724 4.17 -21.60 -22.18
CA LEU A 724 4.78 -21.85 -20.88
C LEU A 724 4.07 -21.02 -19.80
N ASP A 725 4.02 -21.55 -18.58
CA ASP A 725 3.63 -20.86 -17.36
C ASP A 725 4.53 -21.37 -16.24
N GLN A 726 5.41 -20.51 -15.73
CA GLN A 726 6.48 -20.87 -14.79
C GLN A 726 6.78 -19.71 -13.85
N HIS A 727 7.23 -20.03 -12.63
CA HIS A 727 7.69 -19.05 -11.65
C HIS A 727 9.00 -18.40 -12.11
N LEU A 728 9.01 -17.08 -12.29
CA LEU A 728 10.18 -16.27 -12.56
C LEU A 728 10.74 -15.77 -11.22
N THR A 729 11.95 -16.22 -10.90
CA THR A 729 12.70 -15.74 -9.72
C THR A 729 13.33 -14.37 -9.95
N ARG A 730 13.63 -13.64 -8.87
CA ARG A 730 14.40 -12.38 -8.89
C ARG A 730 15.70 -12.53 -9.68
N ASP A 731 16.02 -11.54 -10.52
CA ASP A 731 17.12 -11.56 -11.49
C ASP A 731 17.12 -12.75 -12.48
N GLY A 732 16.04 -13.53 -12.49
CA GLY A 732 15.90 -14.75 -13.26
C GLY A 732 15.57 -14.51 -14.72
N ALA A 733 15.61 -15.60 -15.48
CA ALA A 733 15.15 -15.62 -16.87
C ALA A 733 14.72 -17.04 -17.25
N ILE A 734 13.70 -17.14 -18.11
CA ILE A 734 13.20 -18.42 -18.59
C ILE A 734 13.54 -18.56 -20.07
N GLU A 735 14.36 -19.56 -20.39
CA GLU A 735 14.68 -19.90 -21.78
C GLU A 735 13.63 -20.85 -22.36
N PHE A 736 13.21 -20.58 -23.60
CA PHE A 736 12.25 -21.39 -24.33
C PHE A 736 12.59 -21.43 -25.82
N THR A 737 11.81 -22.18 -26.59
CA THR A 737 12.01 -22.30 -28.04
C THR A 737 10.77 -21.79 -28.75
N ALA A 738 10.97 -20.94 -29.77
CA ALA A 738 9.87 -20.47 -30.61
C ALA A 738 9.13 -21.67 -31.23
N PRO A 739 7.78 -21.66 -31.28
CA PRO A 739 6.98 -22.75 -31.81
C PRO A 739 7.31 -23.01 -33.28
N ALA A 740 7.04 -24.24 -33.73
CA ALA A 740 7.16 -24.58 -35.15
C ALA A 740 6.04 -23.94 -35.99
N GLU A 741 4.89 -23.69 -35.36
CA GLU A 741 3.75 -23.01 -35.96
C GLU A 741 4.05 -21.52 -36.14
N GLN A 742 3.84 -21.00 -37.34
CA GLN A 742 3.94 -19.56 -37.60
C GLN A 742 2.83 -18.79 -36.87
N GLY A 743 3.10 -17.53 -36.56
CA GLY A 743 2.13 -16.66 -35.90
C GLY A 743 2.80 -15.67 -34.97
N TRP A 744 2.38 -15.62 -33.71
CA TRP A 744 2.85 -14.65 -32.73
C TRP A 744 3.07 -15.27 -31.35
N LEU A 745 3.93 -14.60 -30.57
CA LEU A 745 4.26 -14.90 -29.18
C LEU A 745 4.15 -13.61 -28.36
N ARG A 746 3.59 -13.63 -27.16
CA ARG A 746 3.72 -12.53 -26.19
C ARG A 746 3.89 -13.08 -24.78
N ALA A 747 4.39 -12.26 -23.87
CA ALA A 747 4.58 -12.64 -22.48
C ALA A 747 3.84 -11.70 -21.53
N GLU A 748 3.42 -12.25 -20.40
CA GLU A 748 2.86 -11.54 -19.25
C GLU A 748 3.53 -12.05 -17.97
N LEU A 749 3.66 -11.15 -17.00
CA LEU A 749 4.21 -11.40 -15.67
C LEU A 749 3.20 -10.94 -14.64
N ARG A 750 2.88 -11.81 -13.68
CA ARG A 750 1.82 -11.61 -12.69
C ARG A 750 2.31 -11.94 -11.28
N LEU A 751 1.64 -11.39 -10.27
CA LEU A 751 1.87 -11.71 -8.86
C LEU A 751 1.31 -13.09 -8.52
N GLY A 752 2.12 -13.91 -7.83
CA GLY A 752 1.71 -15.23 -7.31
C GLY A 752 1.55 -16.34 -8.36
N ASN A 753 1.16 -17.54 -7.90
CA ASN A 753 0.86 -18.73 -8.72
C ASN A 753 -0.65 -19.00 -8.68
N ASP A 754 -1.31 -19.04 -9.85
CA ASP A 754 -2.66 -19.58 -10.18
C ASP A 754 -3.90 -19.24 -9.30
N LEU A 755 -3.74 -18.64 -8.11
CA LEU A 755 -4.82 -18.38 -7.16
C LEU A 755 -5.65 -17.15 -7.55
N LEU A 756 -5.04 -16.14 -8.19
CA LEU A 756 -5.73 -14.93 -8.64
C LEU A 756 -6.51 -15.14 -9.95
N GLU A 757 -6.20 -16.17 -10.74
CA GLU A 757 -6.97 -16.53 -11.95
C GLU A 757 -8.34 -17.15 -11.61
N GLN A 758 -8.50 -17.70 -10.40
CA GLN A 758 -9.69 -18.48 -10.01
C GLN A 758 -10.71 -17.69 -9.19
N THR A 759 -10.44 -16.43 -8.85
CA THR A 759 -11.33 -15.61 -8.01
C THR A 759 -12.28 -14.78 -8.89
N PRO A 760 -13.57 -15.12 -8.98
CA PRO A 760 -14.52 -14.37 -9.79
C PRO A 760 -15.01 -13.16 -8.98
N LEU A 761 -14.30 -12.05 -9.02
CA LEU A 761 -14.81 -10.78 -8.49
C LEU A 761 -14.46 -9.63 -9.42
N CYS A 762 -15.06 -9.59 -10.60
CA CYS A 762 -15.44 -8.30 -11.16
C CYS A 762 -16.86 -8.05 -10.62
N GLY A 763 -16.97 -7.26 -9.54
CA GLY A 763 -18.28 -6.78 -9.06
C GLY A 763 -18.91 -5.81 -10.05
N PRO A 764 -20.18 -5.39 -9.84
CA PRO A 764 -20.73 -4.24 -10.57
C PRO A 764 -19.96 -2.98 -10.15
N ILE A 765 -19.19 -2.39 -11.07
CA ILE A 765 -18.38 -1.20 -10.80
C ILE A 765 -19.04 -0.01 -11.50
N ASP A 766 -19.72 0.82 -10.71
CA ASP A 766 -20.22 2.14 -11.14
C ASP A 766 -19.27 3.28 -10.71
N ALA A 767 -18.09 2.93 -10.16
CA ALA A 767 -17.08 3.87 -9.70
C ALA A 767 -15.75 3.59 -10.44
N ALA A 768 -15.47 4.39 -11.48
CA ALA A 768 -14.21 4.73 -12.17
C ALA A 768 -12.88 3.91 -12.03
N VAL A 769 -12.82 2.74 -11.42
CA VAL A 769 -11.61 1.94 -11.22
C VAL A 769 -11.97 0.46 -11.35
N ASN A 770 -11.35 -0.22 -12.30
CA ASN A 770 -11.60 -1.64 -12.51
C ASN A 770 -10.77 -2.48 -11.52
N LEU A 771 -11.43 -3.17 -10.58
CA LEU A 771 -10.82 -3.99 -9.53
C LEU A 771 -10.96 -5.50 -9.80
N CYS A 772 -10.79 -5.93 -11.05
CA CYS A 772 -10.73 -7.36 -11.34
C CYS A 772 -9.43 -7.97 -10.76
N PRO A 773 -9.46 -9.10 -10.02
CA PRO A 773 -8.26 -9.72 -9.45
C PRO A 773 -7.15 -10.02 -10.46
N TYR A 774 -7.53 -10.36 -11.70
CA TYR A 774 -6.58 -10.52 -12.80
C TYR A 774 -5.83 -9.23 -13.12
N ASP A 775 -6.54 -8.10 -13.12
CA ASP A 775 -5.98 -6.80 -13.45
C ASP A 775 -5.06 -6.32 -12.30
N ALA A 776 -5.47 -6.57 -11.06
CA ALA A 776 -4.67 -6.28 -9.86
C ALA A 776 -3.41 -7.15 -9.74
N ALA A 777 -3.40 -8.35 -10.33
CA ALA A 777 -2.26 -9.26 -10.32
C ALA A 777 -1.19 -8.91 -11.38
N MET A 778 -1.55 -8.15 -12.41
CA MET A 778 -0.67 -7.92 -13.55
C MET A 778 0.52 -7.03 -13.16
N VAL A 779 1.73 -7.44 -13.51
CA VAL A 779 2.97 -6.69 -13.23
C VAL A 779 3.53 -6.08 -14.50
N ALA A 780 3.66 -6.87 -15.56
CA ALA A 780 4.19 -6.42 -16.84
C ALA A 780 3.77 -7.33 -17.98
N MET A 781 3.74 -6.79 -19.21
CA MET A 781 3.40 -7.52 -20.42
C MET A 781 4.18 -7.01 -21.63
N THR A 782 4.27 -7.81 -22.69
CA THR A 782 4.99 -7.46 -23.92
C THR A 782 4.04 -7.32 -25.10
N SER A 783 4.37 -6.44 -26.05
CA SER A 783 3.90 -6.60 -27.43
C SER A 783 4.31 -7.96 -28.02
N PRO A 784 3.68 -8.39 -29.12
CA PRO A 784 4.01 -9.65 -29.76
C PRO A 784 5.39 -9.65 -30.45
N VAL A 785 6.01 -10.83 -30.46
CA VAL A 785 7.08 -11.28 -31.36
C VAL A 785 6.44 -12.15 -32.44
N TYR A 786 6.87 -12.05 -33.69
CA TYR A 786 6.26 -12.80 -34.79
C TYR A 786 7.13 -13.98 -35.22
N VAL A 787 6.56 -15.19 -35.26
CA VAL A 787 7.25 -16.42 -35.66
C VAL A 787 7.01 -16.65 -37.14
N ARG A 788 8.04 -16.53 -37.98
CA ARG A 788 7.92 -16.56 -39.45
C ARG A 788 9.02 -17.34 -40.15
#